data_AF-A0AAV1G1V5-F1
#
_entry.id   AF-A0AAV1G1V5-F1
#
_cell.length_a   1.000
_cell.length_b   1.000
_cell.length_c   1.000
_cell.angle_alpha   90.00
_cell.angle_beta   90.00
_cell.angle_gamma   90.00
#
_symmetry.space_group_name_H-M   'P 1'
#
loop_
_entity.id
_entity.type
_entity.pdbx_description
1 polymer ?
#
loop_
_entity_poly.entity_id
_entity_poly.type
_entity_poly.pdbx_seq_one_letter_code
_entity_poly.pdbx_strand_id
1 'polypeptide(L)'
;MLHTAMCTTIKHPTSEQAQEAKRYILEKVQSTVNDIVMTLKSECHSGSLGPCGYYTGRRNCLLQLLTGASISSIQGSGFDSLVRDLVFHCMVIANSSRREFQQRVVGHCRLILQFWSDIQKILKSSDDSEKSLEKFCSLLAQQIQSLDKSLQTSLLYQVLDTFLISSSTLEELLSETKQIMDADSSSNVDLNFTQPLVEDFISSTDRIIETGSFVSSVAVDAKSLENVENSRVCLSRLRDQIAPLSLELADNSIQTVQKLHGVCQTWEEETSQLQDALSDVLDVREFTSAAINEMVNDRRGCDAAYREQSYKPFHEHAVNLLCHMKMVIQSVRRHLEKSDDPIYRNGLLVLLKQVQSSQNKVGESARDMLLGSSLNVEVYTSFSDRVSTAVQHFKVLRKGLDGQQHPHLLSPLREGARQPEIPLPRSPAKNNDVLNLPHVRRSSDSPVLDVIERDSQAEHEEDLSDEETIEAELSRKYDRDELKVPAVSADSKLIHKAREFDLLPLLYEVVTVTKGKDVTALNQACTGVLELSNCYAQAAKEASLIVDAVDRQTLESFRAELVSLTPLLVQTAQETAMSSAMSTESIYKHSTMFSDLINNTRKVLLPVAGNWYHAVFNELQGNLPTNAAAISQQLNEVMALCADVVQLLTSSDLTSQSDSQETFSVLHNKLNKAQNNTRYLVKFSTSMDGQPDQLEGLCLLWGLSIQILLNSLDKILRTTTAMSQFGPQKQLSVLSENSLRIQEAARLTSLNCRSAFKSKQLTENQDELKTLTEAYLKAAEELDVMPNVMQLAKSELLQRHLLIKIRVLSGHLSKANKDYDSVLQSVASIAYFAVEHFRENNTEDTEQKFEKAAQTLFDNIKLATKRVEDCLNYVRDPHARSNLRSINDHLSFQISDIISRARLMVETHYICDTLSLDVQIQCWSAKAHYVAEEIRKHDGIHQEAKDQIRAGLQGRAPEEIKDGAAKVREVEFPSDVMMSFSQKDITRSVDAAELSVNMVVGVRSAPEKDEDKWMVCKSLKAQLYLL
;
A
#
# COMPACT_ATOMS: atom_id res chain seq x y z
N MET A 1 14.69 -18.85 -0.54
CA MET A 1 14.53 -20.24 -1.04
C MET A 1 15.87 -20.94 -1.29
N LEU A 2 16.69 -20.53 -2.27
CA LEU A 2 17.95 -21.22 -2.63
C LEU A 2 18.88 -21.54 -1.44
N HIS A 3 19.15 -20.56 -0.57
CA HIS A 3 19.93 -20.75 0.65
C HIS A 3 19.41 -21.91 1.51
N THR A 4 18.10 -21.94 1.77
CA THR A 4 17.44 -22.98 2.58
C THR A 4 17.63 -24.37 1.98
N ALA A 5 17.39 -24.53 0.68
CA ALA A 5 17.56 -25.82 0.00
C ALA A 5 19.02 -26.27 0.00
N MET A 6 19.97 -25.37 -0.32
CA MET A 6 21.40 -25.66 -0.21
C MET A 6 21.81 -26.10 1.19
N CYS A 7 21.35 -25.41 2.24
CA CYS A 7 21.59 -25.83 3.63
C CYS A 7 20.96 -27.19 3.97
N THR A 8 19.76 -27.50 3.48
CA THR A 8 19.10 -28.80 3.68
C THR A 8 19.86 -29.91 2.96
N THR A 9 20.32 -29.69 1.73
CA THR A 9 21.17 -30.65 1.00
C THR A 9 22.51 -30.88 1.71
N ILE A 10 23.12 -29.84 2.29
CA ILE A 10 24.37 -29.97 3.06
C ILE A 10 24.16 -30.75 4.37
N LYS A 11 23.00 -30.58 5.04
CA LYS A 11 22.65 -31.34 6.26
C LYS A 11 22.24 -32.79 5.96
N HIS A 12 21.63 -33.05 4.81
CA HIS A 12 21.08 -34.36 4.43
C HIS A 12 21.52 -34.75 3.00
N PRO A 13 22.84 -34.95 2.75
CA PRO A 13 23.38 -35.11 1.39
C PRO A 13 22.91 -36.39 0.68
N THR A 14 22.47 -37.40 1.43
CA THR A 14 21.90 -38.66 0.93
C THR A 14 20.39 -38.64 0.76
N SER A 15 19.70 -37.52 1.05
CA SER A 15 18.26 -37.39 0.83
C SER A 15 17.98 -36.95 -0.61
N GLU A 16 17.35 -37.82 -1.39
CA GLU A 16 16.93 -37.50 -2.77
C GLU A 16 16.02 -36.27 -2.79
N GLN A 17 15.06 -36.16 -1.87
CA GLN A 17 14.17 -35.00 -1.73
C GLN A 17 14.95 -33.68 -1.50
N ALA A 18 16.07 -33.73 -0.78
CA ALA A 18 16.92 -32.55 -0.55
C ALA A 18 17.79 -32.19 -1.77
N GLN A 19 18.18 -33.17 -2.59
CA GLN A 19 18.86 -32.94 -3.87
C GLN A 19 17.88 -32.41 -4.93
N GLU A 20 16.65 -32.94 -4.96
CA GLU A 20 15.59 -32.56 -5.90
C GLU A 20 15.11 -31.12 -5.66
N ALA A 21 14.81 -30.78 -4.40
CA ALA A 21 14.44 -29.41 -4.03
C ALA A 21 15.56 -28.39 -4.35
N LYS A 22 16.83 -28.80 -4.28
CA LYS A 22 17.96 -27.99 -4.71
C LYS A 22 18.02 -27.86 -6.24
N ARG A 23 17.82 -28.94 -7.00
CA ARG A 23 17.81 -28.92 -8.47
C ARG A 23 16.72 -27.99 -8.99
N TYR A 24 15.48 -28.20 -8.55
CA TYR A 24 14.32 -27.38 -8.91
C TYR A 24 14.54 -25.88 -8.65
N ILE A 25 15.11 -25.50 -7.50
CA ILE A 25 15.36 -24.10 -7.18
C ILE A 25 16.55 -23.52 -7.97
N LEU A 26 17.56 -24.32 -8.30
CA LEU A 26 18.63 -23.90 -9.21
C LEU A 26 18.09 -23.69 -10.65
N GLU A 27 17.17 -24.54 -11.10
CA GLU A 27 16.53 -24.43 -12.42
C GLU A 27 15.60 -23.22 -12.51
N LYS A 28 14.73 -22.95 -11.53
CA LYS A 28 13.91 -21.71 -11.53
C LYS A 28 14.79 -20.46 -11.37
N VAL A 29 15.90 -20.51 -10.62
CA VAL A 29 16.89 -19.39 -10.58
C VAL A 29 17.58 -19.20 -11.94
N GLN A 30 17.96 -20.27 -12.63
CA GLN A 30 18.55 -20.21 -13.97
C GLN A 30 17.55 -19.65 -14.99
N SER A 31 16.27 -20.02 -14.90
CA SER A 31 15.17 -19.39 -15.64
C SER A 31 15.13 -17.90 -15.34
N THR A 32 14.89 -17.49 -14.09
CA THR A 32 14.72 -16.08 -13.74
C THR A 32 15.91 -15.20 -14.14
N VAL A 33 17.15 -15.73 -14.10
CA VAL A 33 18.33 -15.02 -14.63
C VAL A 33 18.29 -14.90 -16.16
N ASN A 34 17.89 -15.95 -16.88
CA ASN A 34 17.66 -15.87 -18.33
C ASN A 34 16.52 -14.89 -18.66
N ASP A 35 15.43 -14.91 -17.90
CA ASP A 35 14.24 -14.07 -18.07
C ASP A 35 14.59 -12.58 -17.86
N ILE A 36 15.37 -12.27 -16.83
CA ILE A 36 15.95 -10.92 -16.60
C ILE A 36 16.88 -10.54 -17.76
N VAL A 37 17.77 -11.43 -18.20
CA VAL A 37 18.70 -11.17 -19.32
C VAL A 37 17.96 -10.96 -20.64
N MET A 38 16.83 -11.65 -20.86
CA MET A 38 15.96 -11.43 -22.03
C MET A 38 15.21 -10.11 -21.91
N THR A 39 14.69 -9.76 -20.72
CA THR A 39 14.03 -8.45 -20.46
C THR A 39 14.99 -7.28 -20.69
N LEU A 40 16.25 -7.40 -20.27
CA LEU A 40 17.29 -6.39 -20.48
C LEU A 40 17.87 -6.36 -21.91
N LYS A 41 17.50 -7.33 -22.76
CA LYS A 41 17.91 -7.41 -24.18
C LYS A 41 16.80 -7.07 -25.16
N SER A 42 15.54 -7.28 -24.79
CA SER A 42 14.41 -6.77 -25.56
C SER A 42 14.41 -5.25 -25.52
N GLU A 43 14.28 -4.60 -26.68
CA GLU A 43 14.15 -3.14 -26.81
C GLU A 43 12.76 -2.67 -26.34
N CYS A 44 12.48 -2.85 -25.04
CA CYS A 44 11.41 -2.12 -24.36
C CYS A 44 11.56 -0.64 -24.70
N HIS A 45 10.53 -0.08 -25.34
CA HIS A 45 10.65 1.17 -26.08
C HIS A 45 11.18 2.29 -25.19
N SER A 46 12.37 2.80 -25.51
CA SER A 46 13.16 3.69 -24.65
C SER A 46 12.66 5.15 -24.62
N GLY A 47 11.35 5.34 -24.76
CA GLY A 47 10.67 6.59 -24.45
C GLY A 47 10.01 6.47 -23.08
N SER A 48 10.08 7.52 -22.27
CA SER A 48 9.32 7.58 -21.02
C SER A 48 7.83 7.39 -21.31
N LEU A 49 7.18 6.42 -20.65
CA LEU A 49 5.72 6.30 -20.68
C LEU A 49 5.07 7.63 -20.27
N GLY A 50 3.92 7.94 -20.88
CA GLY A 50 3.20 9.17 -20.60
C GLY A 50 2.68 9.23 -19.16
N PRO A 51 2.31 10.42 -18.65
CA PRO A 51 1.77 10.57 -17.30
C PRO A 51 0.41 9.86 -17.09
N CYS A 52 -0.24 9.43 -18.18
CA CYS A 52 -1.46 8.63 -18.23
C CYS A 52 -1.55 7.96 -19.62
N GLY A 53 -2.52 7.06 -19.80
CA GLY A 53 -2.79 6.36 -21.05
C GLY A 53 -3.18 7.28 -22.22
N TYR A 54 -2.92 6.83 -23.45
CA TYR A 54 -3.08 7.65 -24.66
C TYR A 54 -4.49 8.27 -24.82
N TYR A 55 -5.53 7.46 -24.63
CA TYR A 55 -6.92 7.93 -24.72
C TYR A 55 -7.23 8.94 -23.61
N THR A 56 -6.85 8.61 -22.36
CA THR A 56 -7.08 9.49 -21.20
C THR A 56 -6.37 10.83 -21.36
N GLY A 57 -5.14 10.85 -21.87
CA GLY A 57 -4.42 12.08 -22.23
C GLY A 57 -5.18 12.92 -23.27
N ARG A 58 -5.60 12.30 -24.39
CA ARG A 58 -6.37 12.99 -25.45
C ARG A 58 -7.71 13.53 -24.93
N ARG A 59 -8.45 12.73 -24.16
CA ARG A 59 -9.72 13.09 -23.51
C ARG A 59 -9.54 14.28 -22.56
N ASN A 60 -8.55 14.24 -21.69
CA ASN A 60 -8.30 15.29 -20.69
C ASN A 60 -7.88 16.62 -21.35
N CYS A 61 -6.98 16.58 -22.34
CA CYS A 61 -6.63 17.78 -23.12
C CYS A 61 -7.85 18.37 -23.85
N LEU A 62 -8.72 17.54 -24.42
CA LEU A 62 -9.91 17.99 -25.12
C LEU A 62 -10.94 18.62 -24.16
N LEU A 63 -11.19 18.01 -23.00
CA LEU A 63 -12.07 18.59 -21.96
C LEU A 63 -11.51 19.90 -21.39
N GLN A 64 -10.19 20.00 -21.23
CA GLN A 64 -9.53 21.25 -20.81
C GLN A 64 -9.73 22.37 -21.85
N LEU A 65 -9.55 22.08 -23.14
CA LEU A 65 -9.77 23.05 -24.23
C LEU A 65 -11.23 23.48 -24.40
N LEU A 66 -12.18 22.63 -24.01
CA LEU A 66 -13.62 22.95 -24.03
C LEU A 66 -14.06 23.76 -22.80
N THR A 67 -13.23 23.85 -21.76
CA THR A 67 -13.53 24.57 -20.52
C THR A 67 -13.08 26.03 -20.62
N GLY A 68 -14.02 26.96 -20.74
CA GLY A 68 -13.71 28.39 -20.97
C GLY A 68 -13.26 28.70 -22.40
N ALA A 69 -13.71 27.90 -23.37
CA ALA A 69 -13.26 27.95 -24.76
C ALA A 69 -13.60 29.27 -25.47
N SER A 70 -12.59 29.89 -26.09
CA SER A 70 -12.73 31.03 -27.01
C SER A 70 -12.36 30.65 -28.45
N ILE A 71 -12.80 31.45 -29.43
CA ILE A 71 -12.50 31.22 -30.86
C ILE A 71 -10.97 31.10 -31.10
N SER A 72 -10.18 31.97 -30.47
CA SER A 72 -8.71 31.97 -30.58
C SER A 72 -8.07 30.75 -29.89
N SER A 73 -8.62 30.28 -28.77
CA SER A 73 -8.10 29.09 -28.08
C SER A 73 -8.28 27.80 -28.90
N ILE A 74 -9.39 27.66 -29.64
CA ILE A 74 -9.65 26.46 -30.44
C ILE A 74 -8.85 26.48 -31.75
N GLN A 75 -8.77 27.63 -32.44
CA GLN A 75 -8.05 27.75 -33.71
C GLN A 75 -6.53 27.46 -33.59
N GLY A 76 -5.92 27.67 -32.42
CA GLY A 76 -4.49 27.46 -32.19
C GLY A 76 -4.08 26.13 -31.54
N SER A 77 -5.03 25.30 -31.05
CA SER A 77 -4.73 24.22 -30.08
C SER A 77 -4.71 22.79 -30.64
N GLY A 78 -4.91 22.59 -31.95
CA GLY A 78 -4.94 21.25 -32.55
C GLY A 78 -6.21 20.45 -32.22
N PHE A 79 -7.29 21.14 -31.88
CA PHE A 79 -8.62 20.59 -31.57
C PHE A 79 -9.07 19.49 -32.56
N ASP A 80 -8.93 19.73 -33.86
CA ASP A 80 -9.34 18.78 -34.91
C ASP A 80 -8.60 17.42 -34.82
N SER A 81 -7.30 17.45 -34.52
CA SER A 81 -6.52 16.22 -34.27
C SER A 81 -6.97 15.54 -32.98
N LEU A 82 -7.23 16.28 -31.90
CA LEU A 82 -7.68 15.68 -30.64
C LEU A 82 -9.04 14.98 -30.78
N VAL A 83 -10.01 15.60 -31.47
CA VAL A 83 -11.31 14.98 -31.74
C VAL A 83 -11.17 13.74 -32.63
N ARG A 84 -10.39 13.84 -33.72
CA ARG A 84 -10.15 12.72 -34.63
C ARG A 84 -9.48 11.54 -33.90
N ASP A 85 -8.44 11.80 -33.13
CA ASP A 85 -7.64 10.77 -32.46
C ASP A 85 -8.46 10.08 -31.36
N LEU A 86 -9.29 10.84 -30.62
CA LEU A 86 -10.26 10.30 -29.66
C LEU A 86 -11.29 9.39 -30.34
N VAL A 87 -11.91 9.85 -31.43
CA VAL A 87 -12.93 9.06 -32.17
C VAL A 87 -12.32 7.82 -32.79
N PHE A 88 -11.14 7.91 -33.40
CA PHE A 88 -10.43 6.77 -33.97
C PHE A 88 -10.19 5.68 -32.91
N HIS A 89 -9.69 6.07 -31.75
CA HIS A 89 -9.42 5.13 -30.64
C HIS A 89 -10.69 4.44 -30.14
N CYS A 90 -11.78 5.19 -29.97
CA CYS A 90 -13.08 4.61 -29.60
C CYS A 90 -13.65 3.66 -30.67
N MET A 91 -13.45 3.96 -31.96
CA MET A 91 -13.91 3.10 -33.05
C MET A 91 -13.13 1.78 -33.10
N VAL A 92 -11.84 1.76 -32.74
CA VAL A 92 -11.06 0.52 -32.63
C VAL A 92 -11.62 -0.36 -31.52
N ILE A 93 -11.80 0.17 -30.31
CA ILE A 93 -12.40 -0.57 -29.18
C ILE A 93 -13.82 -1.05 -29.53
N ALA A 94 -14.64 -0.20 -30.15
CA ALA A 94 -15.99 -0.54 -30.58
C ALA A 94 -16.03 -1.63 -31.67
N ASN A 95 -15.00 -1.75 -32.51
CA ASN A 95 -14.91 -2.79 -33.52
C ASN A 95 -14.71 -4.18 -32.88
N SER A 96 -13.94 -4.28 -31.80
CA SER A 96 -13.69 -5.54 -31.07
C SER A 96 -14.77 -5.87 -30.02
N SER A 97 -15.72 -4.96 -29.76
CA SER A 97 -16.78 -5.05 -28.72
C SER A 97 -18.03 -5.84 -29.15
N ARG A 98 -18.81 -6.34 -28.15
CA ARG A 98 -20.19 -6.84 -28.37
C ARG A 98 -21.05 -5.79 -29.10
N ARG A 99 -21.93 -6.24 -30.02
CA ARG A 99 -22.76 -5.38 -30.90
C ARG A 99 -23.53 -4.28 -30.16
N GLU A 100 -24.07 -4.57 -28.98
CA GLU A 100 -24.84 -3.61 -28.17
C GLU A 100 -23.99 -2.42 -27.69
N PHE A 101 -22.75 -2.66 -27.28
CA PHE A 101 -21.83 -1.62 -26.82
C PHE A 101 -21.15 -0.91 -27.99
N GLN A 102 -20.83 -1.66 -29.05
CA GLN A 102 -20.41 -1.11 -30.34
C GLN A 102 -21.40 -0.04 -30.84
N GLN A 103 -22.70 -0.34 -30.88
CA GLN A 103 -23.72 0.61 -31.33
C GLN A 103 -23.79 1.87 -30.46
N ARG A 104 -23.64 1.75 -29.13
CA ARG A 104 -23.62 2.89 -28.20
C ARG A 104 -22.40 3.79 -28.44
N VAL A 105 -21.19 3.20 -28.50
CA VAL A 105 -19.94 3.94 -28.73
C VAL A 105 -19.96 4.61 -30.12
N VAL A 106 -20.35 3.89 -31.17
CA VAL A 106 -20.53 4.46 -32.53
C VAL A 106 -21.56 5.60 -32.53
N GLY A 107 -22.64 5.47 -31.77
CA GLY A 107 -23.65 6.54 -31.58
C GLY A 107 -23.04 7.82 -31.01
N HIS A 108 -22.32 7.74 -29.90
CA HIS A 108 -21.64 8.90 -29.30
C HIS A 108 -20.54 9.47 -30.21
N CYS A 109 -19.77 8.63 -30.91
CA CYS A 109 -18.79 9.07 -31.90
C CYS A 109 -19.45 9.85 -33.07
N ARG A 110 -20.61 9.39 -33.57
CA ARG A 110 -21.40 10.11 -34.59
C ARG A 110 -21.86 11.48 -34.09
N LEU A 111 -22.31 11.59 -32.83
CA LEU A 111 -22.70 12.86 -32.20
C LEU A 111 -21.51 13.82 -31.99
N ILE A 112 -20.36 13.30 -31.56
CA ILE A 112 -19.12 14.07 -31.39
C ILE A 112 -18.63 14.64 -32.73
N LEU A 113 -18.67 13.85 -33.81
CA LEU A 113 -18.34 14.34 -35.16
C LEU A 113 -19.34 15.38 -35.68
N GLN A 114 -20.62 15.30 -35.30
CA GLN A 114 -21.61 16.31 -35.62
C GLN A 114 -21.32 17.64 -34.88
N PHE A 115 -21.12 17.60 -33.56
CA PHE A 115 -20.80 18.81 -32.78
C PHE A 115 -19.46 19.43 -33.19
N TRP A 116 -18.45 18.61 -33.51
CA TRP A 116 -17.21 19.07 -34.13
C TRP A 116 -17.47 19.79 -35.46
N SER A 117 -18.31 19.24 -36.34
CA SER A 117 -18.67 19.88 -37.61
C SER A 117 -19.45 21.18 -37.43
N ASP A 118 -20.18 21.37 -36.33
CA ASP A 118 -20.94 22.59 -36.05
C ASP A 118 -20.05 23.67 -35.42
N ILE A 119 -19.16 23.32 -34.50
CA ILE A 119 -18.07 24.19 -34.02
C ILE A 119 -17.23 24.68 -35.20
N GLN A 120 -16.86 23.79 -36.13
CA GLN A 120 -16.11 24.11 -37.35
C GLN A 120 -16.86 24.98 -38.38
N LYS A 121 -18.17 25.23 -38.21
CA LYS A 121 -18.92 26.27 -38.95
C LYS A 121 -18.86 27.60 -38.22
N ILE A 122 -19.05 27.58 -36.90
CA ILE A 122 -19.05 28.77 -36.03
C ILE A 122 -17.68 29.47 -36.09
N LEU A 123 -16.59 28.71 -36.00
CA LEU A 123 -15.20 29.22 -36.13
C LEU A 123 -14.86 29.83 -37.51
N LYS A 124 -15.78 29.78 -38.48
CA LYS A 124 -15.66 30.35 -39.83
C LYS A 124 -16.71 31.44 -40.10
N SER A 125 -17.51 31.81 -39.09
CA SER A 125 -18.51 32.88 -39.14
C SER A 125 -18.01 34.13 -38.41
N SER A 126 -18.51 35.31 -38.77
CA SER A 126 -17.97 36.61 -38.32
C SER A 126 -18.87 37.38 -37.35
N ASP A 127 -20.06 36.86 -37.03
CA ASP A 127 -21.03 37.49 -36.12
C ASP A 127 -20.83 37.04 -34.66
N ASP A 128 -21.62 37.61 -33.74
CA ASP A 128 -21.57 37.42 -32.28
C ASP A 128 -21.76 35.95 -31.84
N SER A 129 -20.65 35.20 -31.83
CA SER A 129 -20.62 33.73 -31.90
C SER A 129 -20.05 33.04 -30.66
N GLU A 130 -19.53 33.77 -29.68
CA GLU A 130 -18.91 33.16 -28.49
C GLU A 130 -19.92 32.39 -27.64
N LYS A 131 -21.15 32.91 -27.49
CA LYS A 131 -22.24 32.22 -26.74
C LYS A 131 -22.76 30.96 -27.44
N SER A 132 -22.72 30.91 -28.77
CA SER A 132 -23.09 29.69 -29.50
C SER A 132 -21.94 28.68 -29.44
N LEU A 133 -20.69 29.13 -29.55
CA LEU A 133 -19.51 28.31 -29.36
C LEU A 133 -19.47 27.67 -27.96
N GLU A 134 -19.68 28.43 -26.90
CA GLU A 134 -19.74 27.96 -25.50
C GLU A 134 -20.81 26.87 -25.32
N LYS A 135 -22.00 27.06 -25.89
CA LYS A 135 -23.08 26.06 -25.89
C LYS A 135 -22.68 24.77 -26.62
N PHE A 136 -22.02 24.86 -27.78
CA PHE A 136 -21.59 23.67 -28.50
C PHE A 136 -20.36 22.99 -27.85
N CYS A 137 -19.48 23.74 -27.20
CA CYS A 137 -18.35 23.19 -26.46
C CYS A 137 -18.79 22.43 -25.21
N SER A 138 -19.77 22.96 -24.47
CA SER A 138 -20.37 22.28 -23.31
C SER A 138 -21.16 21.03 -23.71
N LEU A 139 -21.94 21.07 -24.80
CA LEU A 139 -22.59 19.87 -25.37
C LEU A 139 -21.57 18.81 -25.82
N LEU A 140 -20.46 19.22 -26.43
CA LEU A 140 -19.38 18.31 -26.83
C LEU A 140 -18.69 17.70 -25.61
N ALA A 141 -18.39 18.49 -24.57
CA ALA A 141 -17.82 17.99 -23.32
C ALA A 141 -18.73 16.95 -22.63
N GLN A 142 -20.05 17.21 -22.61
CA GLN A 142 -21.04 16.24 -22.11
C GLN A 142 -21.06 14.94 -22.93
N GLN A 143 -20.99 15.02 -24.27
CA GLN A 143 -20.91 13.80 -25.08
C GLN A 143 -19.60 13.04 -24.92
N ILE A 144 -18.48 13.72 -24.66
CA ILE A 144 -17.20 13.07 -24.34
C ILE A 144 -17.32 12.27 -23.02
N GLN A 145 -18.05 12.79 -22.02
CA GLN A 145 -18.31 12.07 -20.77
C GLN A 145 -19.25 10.87 -20.97
N SER A 146 -20.30 10.99 -21.80
CA SER A 146 -21.19 9.87 -22.14
C SER A 146 -20.49 8.79 -22.99
N LEU A 147 -19.59 9.21 -23.89
CA LEU A 147 -18.70 8.33 -24.63
C LEU A 147 -17.76 7.59 -23.69
N ASP A 148 -17.11 8.28 -22.74
CA ASP A 148 -16.20 7.69 -21.76
C ASP A 148 -16.90 6.61 -20.93
N LYS A 149 -18.07 6.89 -20.34
CA LYS A 149 -18.88 5.90 -19.61
C LYS A 149 -19.25 4.70 -20.48
N SER A 150 -19.61 4.93 -21.74
CA SER A 150 -19.93 3.86 -22.69
C SER A 150 -18.71 3.02 -23.04
N LEU A 151 -17.56 3.65 -23.26
CA LEU A 151 -16.29 3.01 -23.61
C LEU A 151 -15.76 2.16 -22.45
N GLN A 152 -15.79 2.69 -21.22
CA GLN A 152 -15.45 1.92 -20.02
C GLN A 152 -16.36 0.69 -19.90
N THR A 153 -17.67 0.84 -20.12
CA THR A 153 -18.61 -0.30 -20.14
C THR A 153 -18.20 -1.33 -21.19
N SER A 154 -17.88 -0.92 -22.43
CA SER A 154 -17.38 -1.83 -23.47
C SER A 154 -16.13 -2.59 -23.01
N LEU A 155 -15.16 -1.92 -22.41
CA LEU A 155 -13.90 -2.50 -21.96
C LEU A 155 -14.09 -3.53 -20.83
N LEU A 156 -15.05 -3.32 -19.92
CA LEU A 156 -15.35 -4.30 -18.88
C LEU A 156 -15.84 -5.62 -19.48
N TYR A 157 -16.75 -5.59 -20.46
CA TYR A 157 -17.18 -6.80 -21.17
C TYR A 157 -16.10 -7.37 -22.09
N GLN A 158 -15.26 -6.52 -22.72
CA GLN A 158 -14.11 -6.97 -23.51
C GLN A 158 -13.15 -7.83 -22.70
N VAL A 159 -12.88 -7.43 -21.46
CA VAL A 159 -12.02 -8.17 -20.52
C VAL A 159 -12.68 -9.48 -20.09
N LEU A 160 -13.97 -9.47 -19.74
CA LEU A 160 -14.70 -10.70 -19.40
C LEU A 160 -14.68 -11.70 -20.57
N ASP A 161 -15.10 -11.28 -21.76
CA ASP A 161 -15.17 -12.13 -22.97
C ASP A 161 -13.80 -12.71 -23.36
N THR A 162 -12.73 -11.91 -23.26
CA THR A 162 -11.41 -12.32 -23.74
C THR A 162 -10.68 -13.24 -22.75
N PHE A 163 -10.82 -13.01 -21.44
CA PHE A 163 -10.28 -13.93 -20.42
C PHE A 163 -11.11 -15.22 -20.33
N LEU A 164 -12.41 -15.16 -20.62
CA LEU A 164 -13.26 -16.36 -20.70
C LEU A 164 -12.82 -17.28 -21.84
N ILE A 165 -12.76 -16.74 -23.08
CA ILE A 165 -12.39 -17.51 -24.29
C ILE A 165 -11.00 -18.14 -24.15
N SER A 166 -10.05 -17.41 -23.57
CA SER A 166 -8.67 -17.88 -23.39
C SER A 166 -8.51 -18.88 -22.24
N SER A 167 -9.39 -18.85 -21.23
CA SER A 167 -9.48 -19.94 -20.23
C SER A 167 -9.94 -21.24 -20.88
N SER A 168 -10.92 -21.20 -21.80
CA SER A 168 -11.37 -22.39 -22.52
C SER A 168 -10.32 -22.96 -23.49
N THR A 169 -9.64 -22.13 -24.29
CA THR A 169 -8.57 -22.63 -25.19
C THR A 169 -7.39 -23.23 -24.43
N LEU A 170 -7.04 -22.67 -23.26
CA LEU A 170 -6.04 -23.24 -22.37
C LEU A 170 -6.46 -24.61 -21.81
N GLU A 171 -7.71 -24.75 -21.33
CA GLU A 171 -8.20 -26.03 -20.78
C GLU A 171 -8.28 -27.13 -21.85
N GLU A 172 -8.77 -26.80 -23.06
CA GLU A 172 -8.77 -27.73 -24.20
C GLU A 172 -7.35 -28.17 -24.56
N LEU A 173 -6.42 -27.22 -24.75
CA LEU A 173 -5.03 -27.52 -25.12
C LEU A 173 -4.28 -28.31 -24.03
N LEU A 174 -4.49 -28.00 -22.74
CA LEU A 174 -3.92 -28.77 -21.63
C LEU A 174 -4.50 -30.18 -21.54
N SER A 175 -5.78 -30.38 -21.89
CA SER A 175 -6.40 -31.71 -21.89
C SER A 175 -5.84 -32.62 -22.99
N GLU A 176 -5.60 -32.09 -24.19
CA GLU A 176 -5.05 -32.84 -25.32
C GLU A 176 -3.54 -33.08 -25.18
N THR A 177 -2.75 -32.05 -24.84
CA THR A 177 -1.29 -32.22 -24.62
C THR A 177 -1.00 -33.22 -23.50
N LYS A 178 -1.85 -33.28 -22.46
CA LYS A 178 -1.74 -34.29 -21.42
C LYS A 178 -2.10 -35.70 -21.92
N GLN A 179 -3.20 -35.88 -22.67
CA GLN A 179 -3.54 -37.19 -23.25
C GLN A 179 -2.43 -37.75 -24.13
N ILE A 180 -1.74 -36.88 -24.88
CA ILE A 180 -0.58 -37.24 -25.72
C ILE A 180 0.63 -37.63 -24.85
N MET A 181 0.85 -36.98 -23.70
CA MET A 181 1.92 -37.33 -22.76
C MET A 181 1.65 -38.60 -21.94
N ASP A 182 0.37 -38.93 -21.69
CA ASP A 182 -0.07 -40.14 -20.96
C ASP A 182 -0.19 -41.38 -21.87
N ALA A 183 0.03 -41.25 -23.19
CA ALA A 183 -0.08 -42.34 -24.17
C ALA A 183 1.18 -43.22 -24.24
N ASP A 184 1.00 -44.55 -24.34
CA ASP A 184 2.09 -45.51 -24.51
C ASP A 184 2.94 -45.21 -25.76
N SER A 185 4.26 -45.15 -25.60
CA SER A 185 5.23 -44.74 -26.64
C SER A 185 5.37 -45.71 -27.84
N SER A 186 4.42 -46.61 -28.03
CA SER A 186 4.24 -47.45 -29.21
C SER A 186 3.11 -46.98 -30.14
N SER A 187 2.27 -46.02 -29.71
CA SER A 187 1.31 -45.38 -30.60
C SER A 187 2.00 -44.28 -31.42
N ASN A 188 1.87 -44.36 -32.75
CA ASN A 188 2.41 -43.35 -33.66
C ASN A 188 1.41 -42.20 -33.80
N VAL A 189 1.28 -41.39 -32.74
CA VAL A 189 0.34 -40.28 -32.65
C VAL A 189 0.78 -39.15 -33.58
N ASP A 190 -0.06 -38.84 -34.58
CA ASP A 190 0.13 -37.71 -35.48
C ASP A 190 -0.16 -36.39 -34.75
N LEU A 191 0.87 -35.63 -34.38
CA LEU A 191 0.71 -34.42 -33.58
C LEU A 191 0.05 -33.25 -34.35
N ASN A 192 -0.11 -33.36 -35.68
CA ASN A 192 -0.66 -32.27 -36.50
C ASN A 192 -2.10 -31.87 -36.11
N PHE A 193 -2.89 -32.74 -35.44
CA PHE A 193 -4.22 -32.36 -34.95
C PHE A 193 -4.18 -31.35 -33.78
N THR A 194 -3.02 -31.16 -33.12
CA THR A 194 -2.85 -30.16 -32.06
C THR A 194 -2.53 -28.76 -32.59
N GLN A 195 -2.06 -28.64 -33.85
CA GLN A 195 -1.68 -27.35 -34.43
C GLN A 195 -2.85 -26.34 -34.43
N PRO A 196 -4.10 -26.69 -34.81
CA PRO A 196 -5.24 -25.77 -34.72
C PRO A 196 -5.49 -25.25 -33.30
N LEU A 197 -5.39 -26.11 -32.29
CA LEU A 197 -5.57 -25.72 -30.88
C LEU A 197 -4.48 -24.75 -30.41
N VAL A 198 -3.25 -24.90 -30.93
CA VAL A 198 -2.15 -23.95 -30.65
C VAL A 198 -2.32 -22.64 -31.42
N GLU A 199 -2.85 -22.67 -32.65
CA GLU A 199 -3.18 -21.46 -33.41
C GLU A 199 -4.35 -20.69 -32.76
N ASP A 200 -5.39 -21.37 -32.28
CA ASP A 200 -6.48 -20.78 -31.49
C ASP A 200 -5.98 -20.26 -30.14
N PHE A 201 -5.04 -20.94 -29.48
CA PHE A 201 -4.42 -20.46 -28.25
C PHE A 201 -3.56 -19.20 -28.48
N ILE A 202 -2.75 -19.16 -29.55
CA ILE A 202 -2.02 -17.95 -29.98
C ILE A 202 -3.00 -16.81 -30.28
N SER A 203 -4.07 -17.07 -31.03
CA SER A 203 -5.12 -16.09 -31.37
C SER A 203 -5.80 -15.53 -30.11
N SER A 204 -6.13 -16.40 -29.14
CA SER A 204 -6.69 -15.98 -27.86
C SER A 204 -5.69 -15.13 -27.04
N THR A 205 -4.39 -15.45 -27.10
CA THR A 205 -3.33 -14.68 -26.45
C THR A 205 -3.13 -13.31 -27.09
N ASP A 206 -3.16 -13.22 -28.43
CA ASP A 206 -3.10 -11.96 -29.17
C ASP A 206 -4.28 -11.05 -28.84
N ARG A 207 -5.48 -11.62 -28.62
CA ARG A 207 -6.65 -10.86 -28.13
C ARG A 207 -6.50 -10.37 -26.69
N ILE A 208 -5.86 -11.12 -25.79
CA ILE A 208 -5.52 -10.61 -24.44
C ILE A 208 -4.54 -9.44 -24.55
N ILE A 209 -3.50 -9.57 -25.38
CA ILE A 209 -2.48 -8.51 -25.60
C ILE A 209 -3.14 -7.24 -26.18
N GLU A 210 -4.05 -7.39 -27.14
CA GLU A 210 -4.86 -6.28 -27.69
C GLU A 210 -5.70 -5.63 -26.59
N THR A 211 -6.47 -6.41 -25.84
CA THR A 211 -7.34 -5.93 -24.76
C THR A 211 -6.55 -5.23 -23.65
N GLY A 212 -5.36 -5.74 -23.32
CA GLY A 212 -4.41 -5.10 -22.41
C GLY A 212 -3.98 -3.73 -22.91
N SER A 213 -3.69 -3.57 -24.21
CA SER A 213 -3.36 -2.28 -24.82
C SER A 213 -4.53 -1.28 -24.78
N PHE A 214 -5.77 -1.76 -24.90
CA PHE A 214 -6.96 -0.93 -24.72
C PHE A 214 -7.09 -0.46 -23.25
N VAL A 215 -6.82 -1.31 -22.27
CA VAL A 215 -6.82 -0.91 -20.86
C VAL A 215 -5.66 0.06 -20.55
N SER A 216 -4.44 -0.20 -21.03
CA SER A 216 -3.32 0.76 -20.97
C SER A 216 -3.71 2.13 -21.51
N SER A 217 -4.47 2.18 -22.61
CA SER A 217 -4.86 3.45 -23.23
C SER A 217 -5.77 4.31 -22.34
N VAL A 218 -6.57 3.71 -21.46
CA VAL A 218 -7.49 4.42 -20.54
C VAL A 218 -6.90 4.62 -19.13
N ALA A 219 -5.69 4.12 -18.86
CA ALA A 219 -4.99 4.31 -17.59
C ALA A 219 -4.93 5.80 -17.18
N VAL A 220 -5.19 6.09 -15.91
CA VAL A 220 -5.32 7.47 -15.39
C VAL A 220 -4.02 8.05 -14.85
N ASP A 221 -3.03 7.21 -14.57
CA ASP A 221 -1.75 7.55 -14.00
C ASP A 221 -0.61 6.71 -14.61
N ALA A 222 0.63 7.16 -14.44
CA ALA A 222 1.80 6.51 -15.02
C ALA A 222 2.09 5.11 -14.43
N LYS A 223 1.74 4.84 -13.16
CA LYS A 223 2.05 3.58 -12.47
C LYS A 223 1.08 2.47 -12.86
N SER A 224 -0.22 2.78 -13.00
CA SER A 224 -1.19 1.82 -13.55
C SER A 224 -0.89 1.52 -15.03
N LEU A 225 -0.51 2.53 -15.82
CA LEU A 225 -0.02 2.36 -17.19
C LEU A 225 1.22 1.45 -17.26
N GLU A 226 2.25 1.73 -16.45
CA GLU A 226 3.49 0.95 -16.39
C GLU A 226 3.23 -0.52 -15.97
N ASN A 227 2.37 -0.75 -14.98
CA ASN A 227 1.99 -2.11 -14.55
C ASN A 227 1.36 -2.92 -15.69
N VAL A 228 0.41 -2.34 -16.44
CA VAL A 228 -0.25 -3.05 -17.55
C VAL A 228 0.71 -3.26 -18.72
N GLU A 229 1.48 -2.25 -19.12
CA GLU A 229 2.42 -2.39 -20.24
C GLU A 229 3.56 -3.38 -19.95
N ASN A 230 4.12 -3.40 -18.74
CA ASN A 230 5.13 -4.39 -18.36
C ASN A 230 4.56 -5.82 -18.43
N SER A 231 3.36 -6.04 -17.88
CA SER A 231 2.68 -7.34 -17.91
C SER A 231 2.34 -7.77 -19.35
N ARG A 232 1.87 -6.83 -20.17
CA ARG A 232 1.58 -7.04 -21.60
C ARG A 232 2.83 -7.45 -22.37
N VAL A 233 3.97 -6.81 -22.10
CA VAL A 233 5.28 -7.13 -22.72
C VAL A 233 5.83 -8.48 -22.24
N CYS A 234 5.56 -8.93 -21.01
CA CYS A 234 5.82 -10.33 -20.63
C CYS A 234 4.98 -11.31 -21.47
N LEU A 235 3.67 -11.10 -21.55
CA LEU A 235 2.77 -11.99 -22.29
C LEU A 235 3.09 -12.02 -23.80
N SER A 236 3.45 -10.88 -24.42
CA SER A 236 3.94 -10.85 -25.81
C SER A 236 5.21 -11.68 -26.02
N ARG A 237 6.18 -11.61 -25.10
CA ARG A 237 7.41 -12.42 -25.18
C ARG A 237 7.15 -13.91 -24.96
N LEU A 238 6.08 -14.29 -24.26
CA LEU A 238 5.65 -15.69 -24.12
C LEU A 238 4.92 -16.16 -25.39
N ARG A 239 4.04 -15.33 -25.95
CA ARG A 239 3.38 -15.54 -27.25
C ARG A 239 4.39 -15.81 -28.38
N ASP A 240 5.48 -15.04 -28.42
CA ASP A 240 6.55 -15.25 -29.41
C ASP A 240 7.41 -16.50 -29.16
N GLN A 241 7.31 -17.13 -27.98
CA GLN A 241 7.85 -18.47 -27.72
C GLN A 241 6.87 -19.59 -28.11
N ILE A 242 5.56 -19.36 -28.07
CA ILE A 242 4.53 -20.33 -28.51
C ILE A 242 4.53 -20.46 -30.04
N ALA A 243 4.67 -19.34 -30.76
CA ALA A 243 4.65 -19.30 -32.24
C ALA A 243 5.60 -20.32 -32.93
N PRO A 244 6.90 -20.43 -32.59
CA PRO A 244 7.78 -21.44 -33.18
C PRO A 244 7.44 -22.88 -32.74
N LEU A 245 6.92 -23.07 -31.51
CA LEU A 245 6.49 -24.40 -31.05
C LEU A 245 5.31 -24.94 -31.89
N SER A 246 4.42 -24.07 -32.37
CA SER A 246 3.35 -24.45 -33.30
C SER A 246 3.90 -25.07 -34.59
N LEU A 247 5.06 -24.60 -35.08
CA LEU A 247 5.73 -25.13 -36.26
C LEU A 247 6.53 -26.41 -35.94
N GLU A 248 7.16 -26.50 -34.76
CA GLU A 248 7.87 -27.71 -34.29
C GLU A 248 6.93 -28.92 -34.03
N LEU A 249 5.61 -28.74 -34.01
CA LEU A 249 4.64 -29.85 -33.87
C LEU A 249 4.62 -30.77 -35.10
N ALA A 250 4.87 -30.24 -36.30
CA ALA A 250 4.93 -31.02 -37.54
C ALA A 250 6.06 -32.09 -37.52
N ASP A 251 7.12 -31.85 -36.74
CA ASP A 251 8.22 -32.81 -36.52
C ASP A 251 7.83 -33.98 -35.60
N ASN A 252 6.58 -34.04 -35.11
CA ASN A 252 6.01 -35.12 -34.30
C ASN A 252 6.81 -35.42 -33.01
N SER A 253 7.43 -34.40 -32.42
CA SER A 253 8.28 -34.53 -31.23
C SER A 253 7.47 -34.40 -29.93
N ILE A 254 7.45 -35.47 -29.12
CA ILE A 254 6.91 -35.45 -27.74
C ILE A 254 7.63 -34.39 -26.88
N GLN A 255 8.90 -34.08 -27.16
CA GLN A 255 9.62 -33.01 -26.47
C GLN A 255 9.02 -31.63 -26.74
N THR A 256 8.46 -31.39 -27.94
CA THR A 256 7.75 -30.15 -28.27
C THR A 256 6.45 -30.05 -27.47
N VAL A 257 5.71 -31.15 -27.31
CA VAL A 257 4.50 -31.21 -26.45
C VAL A 257 4.85 -30.90 -24.98
N GLN A 258 5.97 -31.43 -24.48
CA GLN A 258 6.46 -31.14 -23.12
C GLN A 258 6.87 -29.67 -22.94
N LYS A 259 7.55 -29.05 -23.93
CA LYS A 259 7.83 -27.60 -23.93
C LYS A 259 6.52 -26.81 -23.88
N LEU A 260 5.57 -27.13 -24.77
CA LEU A 260 4.28 -26.45 -24.92
C LEU A 260 3.47 -26.49 -23.60
N HIS A 261 3.35 -27.66 -22.96
CA HIS A 261 2.69 -27.79 -21.66
C HIS A 261 3.37 -26.94 -20.56
N GLY A 262 4.70 -26.85 -20.53
CA GLY A 262 5.43 -25.96 -19.61
C GLY A 262 5.22 -24.46 -19.89
N VAL A 263 5.11 -24.09 -21.17
CA VAL A 263 4.78 -22.72 -21.59
C VAL A 263 3.33 -22.37 -21.23
N CYS A 264 2.38 -23.29 -21.37
CA CYS A 264 0.99 -23.11 -20.95
C CYS A 264 0.85 -22.86 -19.43
N GLN A 265 1.68 -23.50 -18.60
CA GLN A 265 1.73 -23.20 -17.16
C GLN A 265 2.26 -21.80 -16.87
N THR A 266 3.33 -21.40 -17.57
CA THR A 266 3.88 -20.03 -17.47
C THR A 266 2.86 -18.99 -17.96
N TRP A 267 2.03 -19.34 -18.94
CA TRP A 267 0.97 -18.49 -19.47
C TRP A 267 -0.13 -18.23 -18.44
N GLU A 268 -0.51 -19.20 -17.59
CA GLU A 268 -1.46 -18.91 -16.50
C GLU A 268 -0.83 -17.98 -15.45
N GLU A 269 0.47 -18.14 -15.13
CA GLU A 269 1.21 -17.24 -14.23
C GLU A 269 1.24 -15.78 -14.78
N GLU A 270 1.52 -15.58 -16.08
CA GLU A 270 1.61 -14.24 -16.71
C GLU A 270 0.23 -13.62 -17.01
N THR A 271 -0.76 -14.40 -17.45
CA THR A 271 -2.13 -13.92 -17.68
C THR A 271 -2.81 -13.52 -16.36
N SER A 272 -2.53 -14.23 -15.25
CA SER A 272 -2.98 -13.82 -13.92
C SER A 272 -2.32 -12.53 -13.45
N GLN A 273 -1.00 -12.34 -13.66
CA GLN A 273 -0.32 -11.07 -13.38
C GLN A 273 -0.90 -9.90 -14.20
N LEU A 274 -1.20 -10.13 -15.48
CA LEU A 274 -1.85 -9.12 -16.31
C LEU A 274 -3.24 -8.77 -15.76
N GLN A 275 -4.07 -9.74 -15.35
CA GLN A 275 -5.39 -9.45 -14.77
C GLN A 275 -5.31 -8.59 -13.49
N ASP A 276 -4.30 -8.83 -12.64
CA ASP A 276 -4.01 -7.98 -11.49
C ASP A 276 -3.62 -6.56 -11.91
N ALA A 277 -2.86 -6.39 -13.00
CA ALA A 277 -2.55 -5.08 -13.57
C ALA A 277 -3.78 -4.41 -14.21
N LEU A 278 -4.68 -5.13 -14.91
CA LEU A 278 -5.93 -4.57 -15.43
C LEU A 278 -6.82 -4.04 -14.29
N SER A 279 -6.82 -4.76 -13.17
CA SER A 279 -7.52 -4.38 -11.92
C SER A 279 -6.90 -3.15 -11.23
N ASP A 280 -5.77 -2.64 -11.71
CA ASP A 280 -5.17 -1.38 -11.28
C ASP A 280 -5.70 -0.16 -12.07
N VAL A 281 -6.37 -0.38 -13.20
CA VAL A 281 -6.92 0.66 -14.09
C VAL A 281 -8.45 0.69 -14.07
N LEU A 282 -9.08 -0.48 -14.05
CA LEU A 282 -10.54 -0.63 -14.18
C LEU A 282 -11.25 -0.46 -12.83
N ASP A 283 -12.47 0.09 -12.86
CA ASP A 283 -13.34 0.16 -11.69
C ASP A 283 -13.77 -1.25 -11.27
N VAL A 284 -13.23 -1.75 -10.15
CA VAL A 284 -13.47 -3.10 -9.64
C VAL A 284 -14.93 -3.31 -9.20
N ARG A 285 -15.66 -2.26 -8.81
CA ARG A 285 -17.07 -2.33 -8.42
C ARG A 285 -17.97 -2.48 -9.64
N GLU A 286 -17.70 -1.75 -10.71
CA GLU A 286 -18.46 -1.89 -11.96
C GLU A 286 -18.03 -3.10 -12.80
N PHE A 287 -16.76 -3.51 -12.75
CA PHE A 287 -16.33 -4.83 -13.23
C PHE A 287 -17.10 -5.96 -12.52
N THR A 288 -17.19 -5.90 -11.19
CA THR A 288 -18.00 -6.85 -10.40
C THR A 288 -19.48 -6.78 -10.77
N SER A 289 -20.04 -5.59 -11.06
CA SER A 289 -21.42 -5.44 -11.55
C SER A 289 -21.64 -6.17 -12.88
N ALA A 290 -20.75 -5.98 -13.86
CA ALA A 290 -20.82 -6.62 -15.17
C ALA A 290 -20.69 -8.16 -15.05
N ALA A 291 -19.70 -8.64 -14.30
CA ALA A 291 -19.51 -10.06 -14.06
C ALA A 291 -20.72 -10.73 -13.38
N ILE A 292 -21.40 -10.05 -12.45
CA ILE A 292 -22.65 -10.56 -11.82
C ILE A 292 -23.79 -10.70 -12.83
N ASN A 293 -23.88 -9.82 -13.83
CA ASN A 293 -24.87 -9.95 -14.90
C ASN A 293 -24.57 -11.19 -15.76
N GLU A 294 -23.30 -11.42 -16.11
CA GLU A 294 -22.88 -12.60 -16.87
C GLU A 294 -23.08 -13.89 -16.06
N MET A 295 -22.78 -13.92 -14.75
CA MET A 295 -23.14 -15.07 -13.88
C MET A 295 -24.65 -15.37 -13.89
N VAL A 296 -25.51 -14.35 -14.04
CA VAL A 296 -26.97 -14.51 -14.15
C VAL A 296 -27.39 -14.92 -15.57
N ASN A 297 -26.58 -14.63 -16.59
CA ASN A 297 -26.75 -15.13 -17.95
C ASN A 297 -26.35 -16.62 -18.05
N ASP A 298 -25.17 -16.98 -17.55
CA ASP A 298 -24.68 -18.37 -17.48
C ASP A 298 -25.60 -19.25 -16.64
N ARG A 299 -26.12 -18.76 -15.51
CA ARG A 299 -27.17 -19.48 -14.77
C ARG A 299 -28.37 -19.76 -15.66
N ARG A 300 -28.89 -18.76 -16.39
CA ARG A 300 -30.04 -18.96 -17.28
C ARG A 300 -29.73 -19.94 -18.41
N GLY A 301 -28.49 -19.97 -18.89
CA GLY A 301 -27.97 -20.99 -19.81
C GLY A 301 -27.96 -22.39 -19.20
N CYS A 302 -27.42 -22.57 -17.98
CA CYS A 302 -27.48 -23.83 -17.23
C CYS A 302 -28.93 -24.28 -17.01
N ASP A 303 -29.81 -23.37 -16.58
CA ASP A 303 -31.22 -23.62 -16.29
C ASP A 303 -32.02 -23.99 -17.57
N ALA A 304 -31.57 -23.57 -18.77
CA ALA A 304 -32.12 -23.95 -20.07
C ALA A 304 -31.56 -25.30 -20.56
N ALA A 305 -30.23 -25.45 -20.58
CA ALA A 305 -29.54 -26.68 -20.97
C ALA A 305 -29.98 -27.89 -20.13
N TYR A 306 -30.27 -27.67 -18.84
CA TYR A 306 -30.89 -28.68 -17.97
C TYR A 306 -32.31 -29.09 -18.42
N ARG A 307 -33.18 -28.14 -18.83
CA ARG A 307 -34.53 -28.48 -19.33
C ARG A 307 -34.46 -29.30 -20.63
N GLU A 308 -33.44 -29.02 -21.44
CA GLU A 308 -33.13 -29.74 -22.69
C GLU A 308 -32.33 -31.03 -22.46
N GLN A 309 -31.91 -31.31 -21.22
CA GLN A 309 -31.00 -32.41 -20.84
C GLN A 309 -29.68 -32.43 -21.64
N SER A 310 -29.23 -31.25 -22.07
CA SER A 310 -28.11 -31.06 -22.99
C SER A 310 -26.79 -30.89 -22.23
N TYR A 311 -25.97 -31.95 -22.22
CA TYR A 311 -24.72 -32.00 -21.44
C TYR A 311 -23.71 -30.90 -21.84
N LYS A 312 -23.45 -30.70 -23.15
CA LYS A 312 -22.40 -29.77 -23.60
C LYS A 312 -22.71 -28.30 -23.21
N PRO A 313 -23.88 -27.72 -23.52
CA PRO A 313 -24.17 -26.34 -23.14
C PRO A 313 -24.25 -26.14 -21.62
N PHE A 314 -24.67 -27.17 -20.86
CA PHE A 314 -24.62 -27.11 -19.39
C PHE A 314 -23.18 -27.04 -18.88
N HIS A 315 -22.28 -27.87 -19.42
CA HIS A 315 -20.85 -27.84 -19.07
C HIS A 315 -20.22 -26.48 -19.40
N GLU A 316 -20.47 -25.97 -20.61
CA GLU A 316 -20.00 -24.67 -21.10
C GLU A 316 -20.43 -23.54 -20.15
N HIS A 317 -21.73 -23.37 -19.90
CA HIS A 317 -22.22 -22.34 -18.97
C HIS A 317 -21.75 -22.55 -17.52
N ALA A 318 -21.54 -23.78 -17.06
CA ALA A 318 -21.01 -24.05 -15.73
C ALA A 318 -19.52 -23.66 -15.59
N VAL A 319 -18.72 -23.83 -16.64
CA VAL A 319 -17.33 -23.36 -16.71
C VAL A 319 -17.29 -21.83 -16.76
N ASN A 320 -18.09 -21.21 -17.64
CA ASN A 320 -18.20 -19.76 -17.75
C ASN A 320 -18.56 -19.11 -16.40
N LEU A 321 -19.57 -19.65 -15.71
CA LEU A 321 -20.01 -19.21 -14.39
C LEU A 321 -18.85 -19.25 -13.36
N LEU A 322 -18.05 -20.33 -13.36
CA LEU A 322 -16.91 -20.48 -12.47
C LEU A 322 -15.73 -19.57 -12.83
N CYS A 323 -15.53 -19.29 -14.12
CA CYS A 323 -14.53 -18.35 -14.61
C CYS A 323 -14.89 -16.91 -14.21
N HIS A 324 -16.13 -16.46 -14.43
CA HIS A 324 -16.63 -15.18 -13.95
C HIS A 324 -16.46 -15.02 -12.42
N MET A 325 -16.66 -16.09 -11.64
CA MET A 325 -16.38 -16.09 -10.20
C MET A 325 -14.87 -16.00 -9.89
N LYS A 326 -14.00 -16.72 -10.61
CA LYS A 326 -12.52 -16.67 -10.48
C LYS A 326 -12.03 -15.24 -10.71
N MET A 327 -12.51 -14.59 -11.78
CA MET A 327 -12.11 -13.24 -12.16
C MET A 327 -12.44 -12.19 -11.08
N VAL A 328 -13.69 -12.16 -10.60
CA VAL A 328 -14.09 -11.21 -9.54
C VAL A 328 -13.32 -11.44 -8.24
N ILE A 329 -13.12 -12.71 -7.86
CA ILE A 329 -12.35 -13.07 -6.65
C ILE A 329 -10.90 -12.55 -6.76
N GLN A 330 -10.28 -12.63 -7.94
CA GLN A 330 -8.93 -12.11 -8.15
C GLN A 330 -8.90 -10.57 -8.12
N SER A 331 -9.72 -9.88 -8.92
CA SER A 331 -9.72 -8.40 -8.96
C SER A 331 -10.07 -7.77 -7.60
N VAL A 332 -10.97 -8.38 -6.82
CA VAL A 332 -11.28 -7.91 -5.46
C VAL A 332 -10.16 -8.25 -4.46
N ARG A 333 -9.41 -9.34 -4.63
CA ARG A 333 -8.19 -9.61 -3.84
C ARG A 333 -7.12 -8.53 -4.12
N ARG A 334 -6.89 -8.20 -5.38
CA ARG A 334 -5.94 -7.14 -5.80
C ARG A 334 -6.30 -5.78 -5.20
N HIS A 335 -7.59 -5.42 -5.23
CA HIS A 335 -8.12 -4.20 -4.60
C HIS A 335 -7.95 -4.20 -3.07
N LEU A 336 -8.24 -5.34 -2.42
CA LEU A 336 -8.07 -5.55 -0.99
C LEU A 336 -6.61 -5.36 -0.53
N GLU A 337 -5.64 -5.81 -1.34
CA GLU A 337 -4.20 -5.69 -1.07
C GLU A 337 -3.66 -4.27 -1.20
N LYS A 338 -4.38 -3.39 -1.91
CA LYS A 338 -4.04 -1.96 -2.06
C LYS A 338 -4.69 -1.03 -1.04
N SER A 339 -5.62 -1.52 -0.21
CA SER A 339 -6.34 -0.67 0.74
C SER A 339 -5.60 -0.51 2.07
N ASP A 340 -5.23 0.74 2.39
CA ASP A 340 -4.61 1.12 3.66
C ASP A 340 -5.59 1.19 4.84
N ASP A 341 -6.91 1.18 4.59
CA ASP A 341 -7.93 1.20 5.67
C ASP A 341 -8.12 -0.22 6.26
N PRO A 342 -7.74 -0.45 7.53
CA PRO A 342 -7.88 -1.77 8.15
C PRO A 342 -9.33 -2.15 8.42
N ILE A 343 -10.26 -1.22 8.54
CA ILE A 343 -11.68 -1.49 8.77
C ILE A 343 -12.34 -1.95 7.47
N TYR A 344 -12.15 -1.20 6.38
CA TYR A 344 -12.56 -1.58 5.03
C TYR A 344 -11.96 -2.93 4.62
N ARG A 345 -10.63 -3.08 4.75
CA ARG A 345 -9.90 -4.30 4.41
C ARG A 345 -10.39 -5.51 5.23
N ASN A 346 -10.56 -5.38 6.54
CA ASN A 346 -11.12 -6.50 7.32
C ASN A 346 -12.59 -6.81 6.98
N GLY A 347 -13.40 -5.82 6.60
CA GLY A 347 -14.77 -6.05 6.13
C GLY A 347 -14.82 -6.80 4.79
N LEU A 348 -14.08 -6.32 3.80
CA LEU A 348 -14.03 -6.86 2.45
C LEU A 348 -13.40 -8.27 2.40
N LEU A 349 -12.40 -8.55 3.26
CA LEU A 349 -11.80 -9.89 3.38
C LEU A 349 -12.81 -10.98 3.79
N VAL A 350 -13.77 -10.66 4.69
CA VAL A 350 -14.81 -11.63 5.08
C VAL A 350 -15.71 -11.96 3.88
N LEU A 351 -16.15 -10.95 3.15
CA LEU A 351 -16.96 -11.11 1.93
C LEU A 351 -16.19 -11.89 0.85
N LEU A 352 -14.90 -11.62 0.67
CA LEU A 352 -14.03 -12.34 -0.25
C LEU A 352 -13.92 -13.84 0.09
N LYS A 353 -13.74 -14.18 1.37
CA LYS A 353 -13.77 -15.58 1.85
C LYS A 353 -15.14 -16.23 1.66
N GLN A 354 -16.21 -15.48 1.84
CA GLN A 354 -17.59 -15.95 1.65
C GLN A 354 -17.88 -16.30 0.18
N VAL A 355 -17.44 -15.49 -0.79
CA VAL A 355 -17.59 -15.83 -2.21
C VAL A 355 -16.66 -16.97 -2.64
N GLN A 356 -15.42 -17.05 -2.13
CA GLN A 356 -14.52 -18.19 -2.37
C GLN A 356 -15.13 -19.53 -1.89
N SER A 357 -15.69 -19.56 -0.67
CA SER A 357 -16.43 -20.74 -0.19
C SER A 357 -17.64 -21.08 -1.05
N SER A 358 -18.26 -20.09 -1.69
CA SER A 358 -19.44 -20.27 -2.56
C SER A 358 -19.06 -20.78 -3.94
N GLN A 359 -18.00 -20.25 -4.56
CA GLN A 359 -17.43 -20.74 -5.81
C GLN A 359 -17.05 -22.22 -5.69
N ASN A 360 -16.35 -22.61 -4.61
CA ASN A 360 -15.98 -24.01 -4.37
C ASN A 360 -17.22 -24.92 -4.29
N LYS A 361 -18.28 -24.50 -3.58
CA LYS A 361 -19.54 -25.26 -3.51
C LYS A 361 -20.23 -25.36 -4.87
N VAL A 362 -20.23 -24.29 -5.68
CA VAL A 362 -20.77 -24.34 -7.05
C VAL A 362 -19.96 -25.33 -7.89
N GLY A 363 -18.62 -25.28 -7.84
CA GLY A 363 -17.73 -26.17 -8.58
C GLY A 363 -17.74 -27.64 -8.13
N GLU A 364 -18.08 -27.93 -6.88
CA GLU A 364 -18.50 -29.27 -6.45
C GLU A 364 -19.78 -29.70 -7.17
N SER A 365 -20.87 -28.95 -7.01
CA SER A 365 -22.17 -29.32 -7.60
C SER A 365 -22.19 -29.33 -9.12
N ALA A 366 -21.34 -28.53 -9.79
CA ALA A 366 -21.16 -28.56 -11.22
C ALA A 366 -20.50 -29.88 -11.67
N ARG A 367 -19.51 -30.38 -10.93
CA ARG A 367 -18.94 -31.71 -11.15
C ARG A 367 -19.96 -32.81 -10.84
N ASP A 368 -20.72 -32.70 -9.75
CA ASP A 368 -21.76 -33.68 -9.38
C ASP A 368 -22.88 -33.77 -10.45
N MET A 369 -23.23 -32.64 -11.08
CA MET A 369 -24.14 -32.55 -12.23
C MET A 369 -23.59 -33.23 -13.49
N LEU A 370 -22.26 -33.21 -13.68
CA LEU A 370 -21.53 -33.75 -14.83
C LEU A 370 -20.97 -35.17 -14.57
N LEU A 371 -21.35 -35.83 -13.47
CA LEU A 371 -20.94 -37.21 -13.17
C LEU A 371 -21.63 -38.24 -14.08
N GLY A 372 -21.08 -38.43 -15.29
CA GLY A 372 -21.47 -39.49 -16.22
C GLY A 372 -21.70 -38.97 -17.63
N SER A 373 -22.41 -39.76 -18.45
CA SER A 373 -22.72 -39.44 -19.85
C SER A 373 -23.99 -38.60 -20.04
N SER A 374 -24.59 -38.11 -18.95
CA SER A 374 -25.87 -37.39 -18.93
C SER A 374 -25.99 -36.56 -17.66
N LEU A 375 -26.73 -35.45 -17.70
CA LEU A 375 -26.90 -34.57 -16.54
C LEU A 375 -27.61 -35.27 -15.38
N ASN A 376 -27.06 -35.11 -14.17
CA ASN A 376 -27.63 -35.71 -12.96
C ASN A 376 -28.83 -34.91 -12.43
N VAL A 377 -30.03 -35.34 -12.81
CA VAL A 377 -31.31 -34.69 -12.47
C VAL A 377 -31.53 -34.56 -10.95
N GLU A 378 -31.02 -35.48 -10.14
CA GLU A 378 -31.27 -35.50 -8.69
C GLU A 378 -30.52 -34.40 -7.92
N VAL A 379 -29.40 -33.89 -8.45
CA VAL A 379 -28.56 -32.88 -7.77
C VAL A 379 -28.74 -31.46 -8.32
N TYR A 380 -29.51 -31.28 -9.41
CA TYR A 380 -29.74 -29.98 -10.05
C TYR A 380 -30.36 -28.93 -9.12
N THR A 381 -31.25 -29.33 -8.21
CA THR A 381 -31.81 -28.42 -7.19
C THR A 381 -30.71 -27.86 -6.29
N SER A 382 -29.82 -28.71 -5.78
CA SER A 382 -28.66 -28.26 -4.99
C SER A 382 -27.70 -27.39 -5.80
N PHE A 383 -27.49 -27.68 -7.08
CA PHE A 383 -26.72 -26.81 -7.98
C PHE A 383 -27.37 -25.42 -8.10
N SER A 384 -28.65 -25.33 -8.46
CA SER A 384 -29.34 -24.04 -8.66
C SER A 384 -29.45 -23.24 -7.34
N ASP A 385 -29.59 -23.91 -6.19
CA ASP A 385 -29.55 -23.28 -4.86
C ASP A 385 -28.14 -22.74 -4.50
N ARG A 386 -27.09 -23.53 -4.76
CA ARG A 386 -25.69 -23.10 -4.56
C ARG A 386 -25.34 -21.92 -5.46
N VAL A 387 -25.78 -21.92 -6.73
CA VAL A 387 -25.58 -20.80 -7.67
C VAL A 387 -26.39 -19.57 -7.24
N SER A 388 -27.64 -19.73 -6.81
CA SER A 388 -28.45 -18.63 -6.24
C SER A 388 -27.75 -17.97 -5.05
N THR A 389 -27.22 -18.80 -4.15
CA THR A 389 -26.47 -18.39 -2.96
C THR A 389 -25.18 -17.67 -3.34
N ALA A 390 -24.41 -18.19 -4.30
CA ALA A 390 -23.18 -17.58 -4.78
C ALA A 390 -23.45 -16.20 -5.42
N VAL A 391 -24.41 -16.09 -6.35
CA VAL A 391 -24.80 -14.81 -6.96
C VAL A 391 -25.22 -13.79 -5.90
N GLN A 392 -25.94 -14.19 -4.86
CA GLN A 392 -26.30 -13.28 -3.77
C GLN A 392 -25.08 -12.86 -2.93
N HIS A 393 -24.13 -13.75 -2.66
CA HIS A 393 -22.88 -13.39 -2.00
C HIS A 393 -22.02 -12.45 -2.84
N PHE A 394 -21.95 -12.63 -4.16
CA PHE A 394 -21.29 -11.67 -5.07
C PHE A 394 -22.01 -10.31 -5.10
N LYS A 395 -23.35 -10.27 -5.05
CA LYS A 395 -24.10 -9.00 -4.88
C LYS A 395 -23.79 -8.30 -3.55
N VAL A 396 -23.60 -9.05 -2.46
CA VAL A 396 -23.15 -8.50 -1.17
C VAL A 396 -21.69 -8.01 -1.24
N LEU A 397 -20.80 -8.74 -1.92
CA LEU A 397 -19.43 -8.30 -2.20
C LEU A 397 -19.42 -6.97 -2.99
N ARG A 398 -20.25 -6.85 -4.03
CA ARG A 398 -20.40 -5.64 -4.85
C ARG A 398 -20.88 -4.45 -4.02
N LYS A 399 -21.84 -4.63 -3.09
CA LYS A 399 -22.21 -3.56 -2.14
C LYS A 399 -21.05 -3.27 -1.17
N GLY A 400 -20.34 -4.29 -0.67
CA GLY A 400 -19.19 -4.14 0.22
C GLY A 400 -17.91 -3.52 -0.36
N LEU A 401 -17.82 -3.34 -1.69
CA LEU A 401 -16.76 -2.54 -2.33
C LEU A 401 -16.96 -1.03 -2.14
N ASP A 402 -18.20 -0.58 -1.91
CA ASP A 402 -18.50 0.77 -1.44
C ASP A 402 -18.17 0.86 0.05
N GLY A 403 -17.17 1.67 0.41
CA GLY A 403 -16.67 1.80 1.78
C GLY A 403 -17.67 2.42 2.77
N GLN A 404 -18.78 2.99 2.28
CA GLN A 404 -19.89 3.43 3.12
C GLN A 404 -20.93 2.32 3.35
N GLN A 405 -20.85 1.20 2.62
CA GLN A 405 -21.83 0.10 2.65
C GLN A 405 -21.19 -1.23 3.07
N HIS A 406 -20.82 -1.36 4.35
CA HIS A 406 -20.40 -2.63 4.96
C HIS A 406 -21.54 -3.29 5.75
N PRO A 407 -22.48 -4.02 5.11
CA PRO A 407 -23.66 -4.60 5.77
C PRO A 407 -23.33 -5.65 6.85
N HIS A 408 -22.07 -6.09 6.93
CA HIS A 408 -21.59 -7.13 7.84
C HIS A 408 -20.42 -6.68 8.72
N LEU A 409 -20.26 -5.37 8.95
CA LEU A 409 -19.18 -4.80 9.77
C LEU A 409 -19.10 -5.38 11.21
N LEU A 410 -20.24 -5.83 11.76
CA LEU A 410 -20.36 -6.43 13.09
C LEU A 410 -20.66 -7.94 13.05
N SER A 411 -20.42 -8.62 11.92
CA SER A 411 -20.75 -10.04 11.74
C SER A 411 -19.75 -10.98 12.44
N PRO A 412 -20.22 -12.05 13.14
CA PRO A 412 -19.36 -13.09 13.73
C PRO A 412 -18.44 -13.80 12.73
N LEU A 413 -18.73 -13.71 11.42
CA LEU A 413 -17.90 -14.28 10.34
C LEU A 413 -16.45 -13.73 10.33
N ARG A 414 -16.18 -12.61 11.03
CA ARG A 414 -14.84 -12.04 11.21
C ARG A 414 -13.84 -12.98 11.91
N GLU A 415 -14.30 -13.88 12.77
CA GLU A 415 -13.41 -14.79 13.51
C GLU A 415 -12.84 -15.90 12.62
N GLY A 416 -13.67 -16.47 11.74
CA GLY A 416 -13.25 -17.51 10.80
C GLY A 416 -12.30 -17.01 9.72
N ALA A 417 -12.44 -15.75 9.28
CA ALA A 417 -11.61 -15.15 8.24
C ALA A 417 -10.14 -14.89 8.64
N ARG A 418 -9.82 -14.98 9.94
CA ARG A 418 -8.45 -14.81 10.49
C ARG A 418 -7.62 -16.09 10.51
N GLN A 419 -8.21 -17.25 10.20
CA GLN A 419 -7.48 -18.51 10.07
C GLN A 419 -6.64 -18.52 8.78
N PRO A 420 -5.36 -18.93 8.82
CA PRO A 420 -4.55 -19.10 7.61
C PRO A 420 -5.12 -20.23 6.74
N GLU A 421 -4.97 -20.13 5.42
CA GLU A 421 -5.35 -21.21 4.51
C GLU A 421 -4.40 -22.40 4.72
N ILE A 422 -4.93 -23.49 5.27
CA ILE A 422 -4.25 -24.78 5.27
C ILE A 422 -4.24 -25.28 3.82
N PRO A 423 -3.08 -25.47 3.17
CA PRO A 423 -3.05 -26.07 1.84
C PRO A 423 -3.53 -27.51 1.95
N LEU A 424 -4.72 -27.81 1.42
CA LEU A 424 -5.23 -29.19 1.44
C LEU A 424 -4.30 -30.08 0.60
N PRO A 425 -3.78 -31.20 1.14
CA PRO A 425 -2.96 -32.09 0.35
C PRO A 425 -3.80 -32.70 -0.77
N ARG A 426 -3.23 -32.77 -1.99
CA ARG A 426 -3.82 -33.48 -3.13
C ARG A 426 -4.14 -34.92 -2.69
N SER A 427 -5.42 -35.27 -2.61
CA SER A 427 -5.85 -36.61 -2.22
C SER A 427 -5.39 -37.63 -3.27
N PRO A 428 -4.70 -38.72 -2.90
CA PRO A 428 -4.26 -39.72 -3.86
C PRO A 428 -5.45 -40.43 -4.51
N ALA A 429 -5.27 -40.85 -5.76
CA ALA A 429 -6.28 -41.59 -6.50
C ALA A 429 -6.72 -42.85 -5.74
N LYS A 430 -8.03 -43.07 -5.64
CA LYS A 430 -8.61 -44.34 -5.24
C LYS A 430 -9.08 -45.07 -6.50
N ASN A 431 -8.37 -46.15 -6.83
CA ASN A 431 -8.82 -47.08 -7.86
C ASN A 431 -10.16 -47.70 -7.46
N ASN A 432 -10.95 -48.05 -8.47
CA ASN A 432 -12.12 -48.90 -8.29
C ASN A 432 -11.69 -50.27 -7.75
N ASP A 433 -12.46 -50.81 -6.81
CA ASP A 433 -12.81 -52.23 -6.88
C ASP A 433 -14.15 -52.48 -6.18
N VAL A 434 -14.92 -53.44 -6.71
CA VAL A 434 -16.29 -53.74 -6.27
C VAL A 434 -16.35 -55.21 -5.90
N LEU A 435 -16.98 -55.57 -4.76
CA LEU A 435 -17.90 -56.72 -4.64
C LEU A 435 -18.45 -56.97 -3.22
N ASN A 436 -19.63 -57.61 -3.20
CA ASN A 436 -20.27 -58.38 -2.13
C ASN A 436 -21.17 -57.69 -1.07
N LEU A 437 -22.47 -57.92 -1.29
CA LEU A 437 -23.63 -57.88 -0.37
C LEU A 437 -23.59 -59.08 0.65
N PRO A 438 -24.56 -59.32 1.59
CA PRO A 438 -26.00 -58.96 1.53
C PRO A 438 -26.68 -58.41 2.82
N HIS A 439 -27.95 -58.01 2.63
CA HIS A 439 -29.08 -57.76 3.54
C HIS A 439 -28.90 -57.94 5.07
N VAL A 440 -29.47 -57.09 5.93
CA VAL A 440 -30.93 -56.89 6.21
C VAL A 440 -31.09 -55.52 6.92
N ARG A 441 -32.16 -54.70 6.84
CA ARG A 441 -33.63 -54.92 6.64
C ARG A 441 -34.25 -53.83 5.71
N ARG A 442 -35.54 -53.54 5.88
CA ARG A 442 -36.35 -52.47 5.25
C ARG A 442 -37.48 -52.05 6.22
N SER A 443 -37.71 -50.75 6.38
CA SER A 443 -38.95 -50.14 6.89
C SER A 443 -38.95 -48.66 6.51
N SER A 444 -39.63 -48.32 5.42
CA SER A 444 -40.09 -46.96 5.15
C SER A 444 -41.42 -46.74 5.88
N ASP A 445 -41.84 -45.49 6.09
CA ASP A 445 -43.23 -45.07 5.84
C ASP A 445 -43.34 -43.54 5.77
N SER A 446 -44.13 -43.05 4.82
CA SER A 446 -44.52 -41.64 4.64
C SER A 446 -45.68 -41.54 3.63
N PRO A 447 -46.78 -40.85 3.99
CA PRO A 447 -47.73 -40.27 3.02
C PRO A 447 -47.83 -38.72 3.19
N VAL A 448 -47.90 -37.81 2.20
CA VAL A 448 -48.19 -37.79 0.73
C VAL A 448 -49.64 -37.35 0.35
N LEU A 449 -49.74 -36.22 -0.39
CA LEU A 449 -50.83 -35.69 -1.27
C LEU A 449 -52.22 -35.35 -0.67
N ASP A 450 -53.14 -34.59 -1.30
CA ASP A 450 -53.22 -33.91 -2.63
C ASP A 450 -53.21 -32.33 -2.47
N VAL A 451 -53.72 -31.38 -3.28
CA VAL A 451 -54.66 -31.18 -4.44
C VAL A 451 -54.12 -29.96 -5.25
N ILE A 452 -53.88 -29.93 -6.57
CA ILE A 452 -54.70 -29.96 -7.84
C ILE A 452 -55.44 -28.62 -8.18
N GLU A 453 -55.48 -28.32 -9.49
CA GLU A 453 -56.08 -27.18 -10.27
C GLU A 453 -55.17 -25.95 -10.47
N ARG A 454 -54.89 -25.35 -11.65
CA ARG A 454 -55.21 -25.41 -13.12
C ARG A 454 -55.88 -24.13 -13.68
N ASP A 455 -55.54 -23.88 -14.95
CA ASP A 455 -56.17 -22.98 -15.95
C ASP A 455 -55.94 -21.45 -15.86
N SER A 456 -55.92 -20.66 -16.96
CA SER A 456 -55.50 -20.90 -18.37
C SER A 456 -55.52 -19.58 -19.20
N GLN A 457 -54.40 -19.25 -19.91
CA GLN A 457 -54.30 -18.34 -21.09
C GLN A 457 -54.72 -16.84 -20.88
N ALA A 458 -54.43 -15.84 -21.74
CA ALA A 458 -53.78 -15.77 -23.08
C ALA A 458 -53.02 -14.42 -23.33
N GLU A 459 -52.03 -14.46 -24.24
CA GLU A 459 -51.68 -13.50 -25.32
C GLU A 459 -51.49 -11.96 -25.14
N HIS A 460 -50.28 -11.49 -25.53
CA HIS A 460 -49.88 -10.20 -26.18
C HIS A 460 -50.21 -8.85 -25.49
N GLU A 461 -49.51 -7.71 -25.75
CA GLU A 461 -48.53 -7.35 -26.80
C GLU A 461 -47.42 -6.40 -26.24
N GLU A 462 -46.50 -5.90 -27.09
CA GLU A 462 -45.33 -5.08 -26.70
C GLU A 462 -45.64 -3.56 -26.58
N ASP A 463 -45.00 -2.82 -25.65
CA ASP A 463 -44.00 -1.79 -26.02
C ASP A 463 -43.25 -1.12 -24.83
N LEU A 464 -42.16 -0.43 -25.18
CA LEU A 464 -41.12 0.27 -24.41
C LEU A 464 -41.59 1.30 -23.34
N SER A 465 -40.91 1.36 -22.18
CA SER A 465 -39.93 2.43 -21.83
C SER A 465 -39.58 2.59 -20.32
N ASP A 466 -38.40 3.18 -20.10
CA ASP A 466 -37.88 3.95 -18.96
C ASP A 466 -37.55 3.32 -17.57
N GLU A 467 -36.47 3.90 -17.02
CA GLU A 467 -35.66 3.50 -15.87
C GLU A 467 -36.21 4.01 -14.51
N GLU A 468 -35.50 3.71 -13.42
CA GLU A 468 -35.60 4.36 -12.09
C GLU A 468 -36.95 4.36 -11.34
N THR A 469 -37.30 3.22 -10.71
CA THR A 469 -37.71 3.21 -9.27
C THR A 469 -37.67 1.80 -8.65
N ILE A 470 -38.04 1.68 -7.37
CA ILE A 470 -38.19 0.43 -6.58
C ILE A 470 -36.88 -0.17 -5.98
N GLU A 471 -36.11 0.63 -5.25
CA GLU A 471 -35.38 0.16 -4.04
C GLU A 471 -36.09 0.70 -2.77
N ALA A 472 -37.35 0.29 -2.54
CA ALA A 472 -38.16 0.84 -1.43
C ALA A 472 -39.16 -0.10 -0.71
N GLU A 473 -39.37 -1.35 -1.16
CA GLU A 473 -40.49 -2.15 -0.60
C GLU A 473 -40.25 -3.67 -0.53
N LEU A 474 -39.39 -4.13 0.41
CA LEU A 474 -39.32 -5.55 0.81
C LEU A 474 -38.67 -5.80 2.20
N SER A 475 -39.04 -5.03 3.23
CA SER A 475 -38.47 -5.19 4.60
C SER A 475 -39.40 -4.79 5.76
N ARG A 476 -40.71 -5.07 5.69
CA ARG A 476 -41.65 -4.87 6.82
C ARG A 476 -42.84 -5.88 6.88
N LYS A 477 -42.58 -7.16 7.17
CA LYS A 477 -43.55 -8.10 7.77
C LYS A 477 -42.82 -9.05 8.73
N TYR A 478 -43.53 -9.52 9.76
CA TYR A 478 -43.01 -10.20 10.96
C TYR A 478 -42.14 -9.25 11.82
N ASP A 479 -42.42 -8.97 13.11
CA ASP A 479 -43.32 -9.62 14.08
C ASP A 479 -44.32 -8.66 14.74
N ARG A 480 -45.46 -9.21 15.19
CA ARG A 480 -46.35 -8.65 16.23
C ARG A 480 -47.34 -9.71 16.71
N ASP A 481 -47.19 -10.15 17.96
CA ASP A 481 -48.18 -10.74 18.89
C ASP A 481 -47.40 -11.56 19.94
N GLU A 482 -47.70 -11.63 21.23
CA GLU A 482 -48.64 -10.90 22.12
C GLU A 482 -47.94 -10.69 23.51
N LEU A 483 -48.51 -9.84 24.38
CA LEU A 483 -48.94 -10.19 25.77
C LEU A 483 -48.85 -9.04 26.81
N LYS A 484 -50.05 -8.50 27.14
CA LYS A 484 -50.54 -8.12 28.49
C LYS A 484 -49.88 -6.97 29.29
N VAL A 485 -50.69 -5.93 29.50
CA VAL A 485 -50.59 -4.93 30.58
C VAL A 485 -51.62 -5.25 31.68
N PRO A 486 -51.27 -5.04 32.96
CA PRO A 486 -52.15 -4.27 33.86
C PRO A 486 -51.35 -3.32 34.80
N ALA A 487 -51.91 -2.29 35.45
CA ALA A 487 -53.09 -1.47 35.16
C ALA A 487 -53.08 -0.20 36.07
N VAL A 488 -53.50 0.94 35.53
CA VAL A 488 -54.08 2.14 36.20
C VAL A 488 -53.55 2.59 37.58
N SER A 489 -52.93 3.78 37.60
CA SER A 489 -53.22 4.82 38.61
C SER A 489 -53.19 6.20 37.93
N ALA A 490 -53.96 7.18 38.42
CA ALA A 490 -54.35 8.38 37.66
C ALA A 490 -53.57 9.66 38.00
N ASP A 491 -53.91 10.73 37.25
CA ASP A 491 -53.74 12.15 37.55
C ASP A 491 -52.33 12.76 37.65
N SER A 492 -51.84 13.32 36.53
CA SER A 492 -51.86 14.78 36.33
C SER A 492 -51.35 15.19 34.94
N LYS A 493 -52.21 15.83 34.12
CA LYS A 493 -51.79 16.45 32.84
C LYS A 493 -51.32 17.89 33.04
N LEU A 494 -50.11 18.07 33.58
CA LEU A 494 -49.38 19.34 33.47
C LEU A 494 -48.51 19.33 32.20
N ILE A 495 -49.00 19.95 31.14
CA ILE A 495 -48.27 20.13 29.88
C ILE A 495 -47.24 21.24 30.05
N HIS A 496 -46.10 20.92 30.67
CA HIS A 496 -44.87 21.66 30.48
C HIS A 496 -44.03 20.97 29.42
N LYS A 497 -43.91 21.59 28.23
CA LYS A 497 -42.81 21.29 27.32
C LYS A 497 -41.50 21.56 28.08
N ALA A 498 -40.74 20.51 28.34
CA ALA A 498 -39.33 20.69 28.66
C ALA A 498 -38.68 21.41 27.47
N ARG A 499 -37.97 22.51 27.75
CA ARG A 499 -36.90 22.95 26.86
C ARG A 499 -35.74 22.01 27.13
N GLU A 500 -35.49 21.09 26.22
CA GLU A 500 -34.23 20.38 26.16
C GLU A 500 -33.13 21.44 25.99
N PHE A 501 -32.27 21.55 27.00
CA PHE A 501 -31.12 22.43 27.02
C PHE A 501 -29.91 21.54 27.27
N ASP A 502 -28.96 21.56 26.34
CA ASP A 502 -27.79 20.69 26.33
C ASP A 502 -26.70 21.26 27.28
N LEU A 503 -27.01 21.25 28.58
CA LEU A 503 -26.13 21.70 29.67
C LEU A 503 -25.33 20.53 30.22
N LEU A 504 -24.06 20.78 30.54
CA LEU A 504 -23.24 19.82 31.30
C LEU A 504 -23.92 19.46 32.64
N PRO A 505 -23.92 18.19 33.09
CA PRO A 505 -24.48 17.75 34.37
C PRO A 505 -24.17 18.66 35.57
N LEU A 506 -22.91 19.06 35.73
CA LEU A 506 -22.46 19.97 36.80
C LEU A 506 -23.11 21.36 36.74
N LEU A 507 -23.45 21.84 35.54
CA LEU A 507 -24.13 23.13 35.34
C LEU A 507 -25.65 23.02 35.49
N TYR A 508 -26.21 21.86 35.14
CA TYR A 508 -27.59 21.52 35.51
C TYR A 508 -27.76 21.46 37.04
N GLU A 509 -26.76 20.92 37.76
CA GLU A 509 -26.70 20.94 39.22
C GLU A 509 -26.67 22.39 39.76
N VAL A 510 -25.72 23.24 39.33
CA VAL A 510 -25.69 24.67 39.73
C VAL A 510 -27.04 25.36 39.53
N VAL A 511 -27.70 25.15 38.38
CA VAL A 511 -29.01 25.76 38.07
C VAL A 511 -30.15 25.21 38.94
N THR A 512 -30.18 23.91 39.23
CA THR A 512 -31.23 23.29 40.05
C THR A 512 -31.06 23.58 41.53
N VAL A 513 -29.83 23.50 42.04
CA VAL A 513 -29.49 23.82 43.43
C VAL A 513 -29.72 25.31 43.73
N THR A 514 -29.41 26.22 42.79
CA THR A 514 -29.74 27.65 42.94
C THR A 514 -31.25 27.90 43.03
N LYS A 515 -32.07 27.15 42.30
CA LYS A 515 -33.56 27.21 42.44
C LYS A 515 -34.03 26.68 43.79
N GLY A 516 -33.40 25.63 44.30
CA GLY A 516 -33.66 25.08 45.64
C GLY A 516 -33.18 25.97 46.79
N LYS A 517 -32.27 26.91 46.52
CA LYS A 517 -31.62 27.83 47.47
C LYS A 517 -30.80 27.15 48.56
N ASP A 518 -30.31 25.94 48.29
CA ASP A 518 -29.32 25.30 49.13
C ASP A 518 -27.94 25.94 48.87
N VAL A 519 -27.59 26.90 49.71
CA VAL A 519 -26.31 27.63 49.63
C VAL A 519 -25.11 26.72 49.92
N THR A 520 -25.30 25.64 50.67
CA THR A 520 -24.26 24.64 50.98
C THR A 520 -23.92 23.81 49.75
N ALA A 521 -24.91 23.16 49.14
CA ALA A 521 -24.74 22.41 47.90
C ALA A 521 -24.33 23.32 46.73
N LEU A 522 -24.82 24.56 46.68
CA LEU A 522 -24.42 25.51 45.63
C LEU A 522 -22.93 25.83 45.68
N ASN A 523 -22.37 26.04 46.88
CA ASN A 523 -20.94 26.29 47.01
C ASN A 523 -20.09 25.06 46.63
N GLN A 524 -20.61 23.84 46.82
CA GLN A 524 -19.96 22.61 46.33
C GLN A 524 -19.98 22.56 44.79
N ALA A 525 -21.15 22.73 44.16
CA ALA A 525 -21.28 22.74 42.71
C ALA A 525 -20.47 23.88 42.04
N CYS A 526 -20.47 25.09 42.61
CA CYS A 526 -19.62 26.20 42.16
C CYS A 526 -18.12 25.93 42.35
N THR A 527 -17.72 25.19 43.38
CA THR A 527 -16.32 24.73 43.53
C THR A 527 -15.97 23.76 42.40
N GLY A 528 -16.86 22.81 42.08
CA GLY A 528 -16.66 21.90 40.95
C GLY A 528 -16.54 22.62 39.61
N VAL A 529 -17.33 23.68 39.38
CA VAL A 529 -17.25 24.53 38.17
C VAL A 529 -15.92 25.28 38.10
N LEU A 530 -15.41 25.77 39.23
CA LEU A 530 -14.07 26.38 39.32
C LEU A 530 -12.97 25.35 39.01
N GLU A 531 -13.07 24.12 39.53
CA GLU A 531 -12.12 23.03 39.23
C GLU A 531 -12.15 22.63 37.75
N LEU A 532 -13.35 22.46 37.17
CA LEU A 532 -13.53 22.15 35.75
C LEU A 532 -12.95 23.24 34.85
N SER A 533 -13.26 24.51 35.14
CA SER A 533 -12.71 25.67 34.42
C SER A 533 -11.18 25.70 34.49
N ASN A 534 -10.61 25.52 35.69
CA ASN A 534 -9.16 25.46 35.86
C ASN A 534 -8.53 24.29 35.07
N CYS A 535 -9.18 23.13 35.00
CA CYS A 535 -8.70 22.00 34.19
C CYS A 535 -8.62 22.37 32.70
N TYR A 536 -9.69 22.90 32.10
CA TYR A 536 -9.70 23.28 30.68
C TYR A 536 -8.82 24.50 30.38
N ALA A 537 -8.81 25.52 31.26
CA ALA A 537 -7.96 26.70 31.10
C ALA A 537 -6.47 26.41 31.30
N GLN A 538 -6.11 25.37 32.05
CA GLN A 538 -4.74 24.86 32.12
C GLN A 538 -4.45 23.96 30.91
N ALA A 539 -5.33 23.03 30.55
CA ALA A 539 -5.17 22.14 29.40
C ALA A 539 -4.98 22.91 28.08
N ALA A 540 -5.73 23.99 27.85
CA ALA A 540 -5.54 24.91 26.73
C ALA A 540 -4.15 25.58 26.74
N LYS A 541 -3.69 26.07 27.90
CA LYS A 541 -2.34 26.63 28.08
C LYS A 541 -1.24 25.62 27.77
N GLU A 542 -1.48 24.34 28.05
CA GLU A 542 -0.53 23.26 27.84
C GLU A 542 -0.49 22.80 26.37
N ALA A 543 -1.65 22.55 25.76
CA ALA A 543 -1.75 22.18 24.35
C ALA A 543 -1.22 23.27 23.40
N SER A 544 -1.36 24.56 23.75
CA SER A 544 -0.75 25.71 23.05
C SER A 544 0.77 25.59 22.80
N LEU A 545 1.48 24.73 23.54
CA LEU A 545 2.92 24.46 23.35
C LEU A 545 3.23 23.42 22.24
N ILE A 546 2.23 22.70 21.75
CA ILE A 546 2.39 21.57 20.80
C ILE A 546 1.43 21.60 19.60
N VAL A 547 0.31 22.34 19.65
CA VAL A 547 -0.56 22.57 18.47
C VAL A 547 0.04 23.60 17.49
N ASP A 548 -0.60 23.79 16.34
CA ASP A 548 -0.17 24.75 15.32
C ASP A 548 -0.41 26.23 15.70
N ALA A 549 -0.22 27.17 14.77
CA ALA A 549 -0.40 28.59 15.03
C ALA A 549 -1.89 29.03 15.17
N VAL A 550 -2.80 28.38 14.45
CA VAL A 550 -4.24 28.72 14.42
C VAL A 550 -4.93 28.14 15.65
N ASP A 551 -4.66 26.88 15.98
CA ASP A 551 -5.18 26.22 17.18
C ASP A 551 -4.64 26.89 18.45
N ARG A 552 -3.37 27.32 18.47
CA ARG A 552 -2.79 28.05 19.62
C ARG A 552 -3.50 29.37 19.90
N GLN A 553 -3.82 30.15 18.85
CA GLN A 553 -4.57 31.39 19.01
C GLN A 553 -6.01 31.12 19.48
N THR A 554 -6.63 30.06 18.94
CA THR A 554 -7.98 29.61 19.33
C THR A 554 -8.04 29.16 20.78
N LEU A 555 -7.08 28.35 21.23
CA LEU A 555 -6.97 27.87 22.61
C LEU A 555 -6.72 29.00 23.61
N GLU A 556 -5.83 29.96 23.34
CA GLU A 556 -5.63 31.09 24.26
C GLU A 556 -6.87 32.01 24.31
N SER A 557 -7.64 32.11 23.22
CA SER A 557 -8.93 32.81 23.21
C SER A 557 -9.97 32.11 24.09
N PHE A 558 -10.22 30.81 23.92
CA PHE A 558 -11.15 30.05 24.76
C PHE A 558 -10.73 30.06 26.23
N ARG A 559 -9.43 29.97 26.49
CA ARG A 559 -8.83 30.04 27.82
C ARG A 559 -9.05 31.39 28.49
N ALA A 560 -8.89 32.50 27.77
CA ALA A 560 -9.19 33.84 28.29
C ALA A 560 -10.70 33.99 28.58
N GLU A 561 -11.55 33.50 27.69
CA GLU A 561 -13.01 33.52 27.86
C GLU A 561 -13.46 32.71 29.09
N LEU A 562 -12.94 31.49 29.28
CA LEU A 562 -13.21 30.64 30.46
C LEU A 562 -12.85 31.37 31.77
N VAL A 563 -11.65 31.96 31.83
CA VAL A 563 -11.17 32.70 32.99
C VAL A 563 -12.05 33.92 33.29
N SER A 564 -12.65 34.55 32.26
CA SER A 564 -13.61 35.65 32.43
C SER A 564 -15.02 35.21 32.82
N LEU A 565 -15.52 34.11 32.27
CA LEU A 565 -16.92 33.67 32.41
C LEU A 565 -17.17 32.96 33.74
N THR A 566 -16.17 32.24 34.25
CA THR A 566 -16.30 31.43 35.47
C THR A 566 -16.65 32.28 36.71
N PRO A 567 -15.98 33.41 36.99
CA PRO A 567 -16.37 34.28 38.11
C PRO A 567 -17.78 34.87 37.94
N LEU A 568 -18.16 35.29 36.73
CA LEU A 568 -19.52 35.80 36.47
C LEU A 568 -20.59 34.75 36.74
N LEU A 569 -20.38 33.50 36.30
CA LEU A 569 -21.31 32.40 36.53
C LEU A 569 -21.48 32.11 38.04
N VAL A 570 -20.38 31.96 38.77
CA VAL A 570 -20.40 31.70 40.23
C VAL A 570 -21.06 32.85 40.98
N GLN A 571 -20.69 34.10 40.69
CA GLN A 571 -21.30 35.28 41.30
C GLN A 571 -22.80 35.36 41.01
N THR A 572 -23.23 35.19 39.75
CA THR A 572 -24.64 35.23 39.36
C THR A 572 -25.46 34.17 40.11
N ALA A 573 -24.92 32.95 40.26
CA ALA A 573 -25.58 31.87 40.98
C ALA A 573 -25.72 32.18 42.48
N GLN A 574 -24.63 32.62 43.13
CA GLN A 574 -24.63 33.00 44.55
C GLN A 574 -25.59 34.17 44.83
N GLU A 575 -25.56 35.24 44.04
CA GLU A 575 -26.47 36.39 44.18
C GLU A 575 -27.94 35.99 44.01
N THR A 576 -28.24 35.10 43.06
CA THR A 576 -29.62 34.64 42.81
C THR A 576 -30.12 33.70 43.91
N ALA A 577 -29.27 32.83 44.47
CA ALA A 577 -29.66 31.98 45.61
C ALA A 577 -29.99 32.82 46.85
N MET A 578 -29.17 33.85 47.13
CA MET A 578 -29.33 34.76 48.27
C MET A 578 -30.48 35.77 48.08
N SER A 579 -30.96 35.99 46.84
CA SER A 579 -32.03 36.93 46.52
C SER A 579 -33.39 36.25 46.39
N SER A 580 -34.47 36.91 46.83
CA SER A 580 -35.86 36.47 46.57
C SER A 580 -36.46 37.05 45.28
N ALA A 581 -35.73 37.93 44.57
CA ALA A 581 -36.29 38.76 43.48
C ALA A 581 -35.63 38.55 42.11
N MET A 582 -34.50 37.85 42.03
CA MET A 582 -33.81 37.60 40.75
C MET A 582 -34.36 36.35 40.04
N SER A 583 -34.47 36.42 38.71
CA SER A 583 -34.80 35.27 37.87
C SER A 583 -33.56 34.42 37.59
N THR A 584 -33.73 33.12 37.38
CA THR A 584 -32.62 32.20 37.04
C THR A 584 -32.16 32.30 35.59
N GLU A 585 -32.71 33.23 34.81
CA GLU A 585 -32.50 33.35 33.36
C GLU A 585 -31.07 33.79 33.02
N SER A 586 -30.47 34.64 33.86
CA SER A 586 -29.04 35.01 33.79
C SER A 586 -28.12 33.82 34.02
N ILE A 587 -28.42 32.97 35.02
CA ILE A 587 -27.65 31.75 35.31
C ILE A 587 -27.75 30.78 34.13
N TYR A 588 -28.96 30.55 33.59
CA TYR A 588 -29.14 29.72 32.40
C TYR A 588 -28.27 30.23 31.24
N LYS A 589 -28.29 31.53 30.95
CA LYS A 589 -27.46 32.13 29.88
C LYS A 589 -25.96 31.86 30.11
N HIS A 590 -25.45 32.15 31.31
CA HIS A 590 -24.03 31.93 31.63
C HIS A 590 -23.65 30.43 31.62
N SER A 591 -24.58 29.54 32.00
CA SER A 591 -24.39 28.08 31.99
C SER A 591 -24.36 27.50 30.58
N THR A 592 -25.22 27.99 29.68
CA THR A 592 -25.17 27.61 28.26
C THR A 592 -23.88 28.08 27.62
N MET A 593 -23.50 29.35 27.79
CA MET A 593 -22.22 29.87 27.29
C MET A 593 -21.00 29.07 27.82
N PHE A 594 -21.01 28.65 29.07
CA PHE A 594 -19.94 27.81 29.64
C PHE A 594 -19.95 26.40 29.02
N SER A 595 -21.12 25.79 28.85
CA SER A 595 -21.26 24.46 28.22
C SER A 595 -20.74 24.48 26.78
N ASP A 596 -21.16 25.48 25.99
CA ASP A 596 -20.70 25.69 24.61
C ASP A 596 -19.18 25.88 24.55
N LEU A 597 -18.62 26.68 25.46
CA LEU A 597 -17.19 26.99 25.52
C LEU A 597 -16.34 25.77 25.91
N ILE A 598 -16.77 24.97 26.88
CA ILE A 598 -16.14 23.68 27.21
C ILE A 598 -16.22 22.73 26.02
N ASN A 599 -17.40 22.58 25.39
CA ASN A 599 -17.60 21.71 24.23
C ASN A 599 -16.77 22.15 23.00
N ASN A 600 -16.55 23.44 22.80
CA ASN A 600 -15.69 23.95 21.73
C ASN A 600 -14.20 23.78 22.05
N THR A 601 -13.80 23.99 23.31
CA THR A 601 -12.42 23.73 23.77
C THR A 601 -12.08 22.24 23.67
N ARG A 602 -13.02 21.36 24.04
CA ARG A 602 -12.94 19.90 23.94
C ARG A 602 -12.63 19.42 22.50
N LYS A 603 -13.25 20.02 21.49
CA LYS A 603 -13.01 19.67 20.06
C LYS A 603 -11.55 19.86 19.64
N VAL A 604 -10.88 20.89 20.15
CA VAL A 604 -9.46 21.17 19.87
C VAL A 604 -8.54 20.33 20.75
N LEU A 605 -8.89 20.11 22.02
CA LEU A 605 -8.02 19.40 22.97
C LEU A 605 -8.05 17.87 22.85
N LEU A 606 -9.16 17.25 22.44
CA LEU A 606 -9.25 15.78 22.35
C LEU A 606 -8.26 15.18 21.34
N PRO A 607 -8.12 15.67 20.09
CA PRO A 607 -7.11 15.17 19.15
C PRO A 607 -5.68 15.27 19.67
N VAL A 608 -5.40 16.27 20.51
CA VAL A 608 -4.07 16.57 21.06
C VAL A 608 -3.76 15.71 22.30
N ALA A 609 -4.78 15.33 23.07
CA ALA A 609 -4.67 14.37 24.17
C ALA A 609 -4.64 12.90 23.66
N GLY A 610 -5.27 12.65 22.50
CA GLY A 610 -5.18 11.39 21.76
C GLY A 610 -5.56 10.15 22.57
N ASN A 611 -4.89 9.04 22.25
CA ASN A 611 -5.14 7.73 22.86
C ASN A 611 -4.98 7.73 24.39
N TRP A 612 -4.14 8.61 24.94
CA TRP A 612 -3.91 8.71 26.38
C TRP A 612 -5.15 9.13 27.15
N TYR A 613 -5.92 10.10 26.64
CA TYR A 613 -7.21 10.47 27.21
C TYR A 613 -8.21 9.30 27.14
N HIS A 614 -8.33 8.67 25.97
CA HIS A 614 -9.34 7.63 25.76
C HIS A 614 -9.09 6.38 26.60
N ALA A 615 -7.83 5.96 26.76
CA ALA A 615 -7.46 4.83 27.61
C ALA A 615 -7.81 5.09 29.08
N VAL A 616 -7.40 6.24 29.64
CA VAL A 616 -7.60 6.53 31.08
C VAL A 616 -9.05 6.83 31.42
N PHE A 617 -9.77 7.53 30.53
CA PHE A 617 -11.18 7.84 30.74
C PHE A 617 -12.03 6.56 30.73
N ASN A 618 -11.78 5.64 29.80
CA ASN A 618 -12.53 4.38 29.71
C ASN A 618 -12.22 3.43 30.89
N GLU A 619 -10.96 3.33 31.32
CA GLU A 619 -10.59 2.56 32.52
C GLU A 619 -11.34 3.04 33.76
N LEU A 620 -11.37 4.37 33.99
CA LEU A 620 -12.00 4.96 35.16
C LEU A 620 -13.54 4.89 35.08
N GLN A 621 -14.14 5.20 33.92
CA GLN A 621 -15.59 5.18 33.73
C GLN A 621 -16.19 3.78 33.90
N GLY A 622 -15.46 2.72 33.51
CA GLY A 622 -15.97 1.33 33.56
C GLY A 622 -15.90 0.61 34.92
N ASN A 623 -15.24 1.18 35.93
CA ASN A 623 -14.74 0.39 37.10
C ASN A 623 -15.04 1.00 38.49
N LEU A 624 -15.95 1.98 38.57
CA LEU A 624 -15.99 3.00 39.63
C LEU A 624 -16.54 2.59 41.02
N PRO A 625 -16.42 1.31 41.46
CA PRO A 625 -15.90 1.16 42.83
C PRO A 625 -14.86 0.05 43.01
N THR A 626 -14.89 -1.03 42.24
CA THR A 626 -14.21 -2.29 42.60
C THR A 626 -12.71 -2.30 42.32
N ASN A 627 -12.26 -1.57 41.28
CA ASN A 627 -10.87 -1.62 40.80
C ASN A 627 -10.09 -0.30 40.94
N ALA A 628 -10.63 0.71 41.63
CA ALA A 628 -10.00 2.04 41.74
C ALA A 628 -8.55 2.00 42.27
N ALA A 629 -8.24 1.09 43.19
CA ALA A 629 -6.88 0.87 43.69
C ALA A 629 -5.93 0.29 42.63
N ALA A 630 -6.41 -0.59 41.75
CA ALA A 630 -5.61 -1.18 40.67
C ALA A 630 -5.29 -0.14 39.58
N ILE A 631 -6.28 0.66 39.17
CA ILE A 631 -6.07 1.77 38.21
C ILE A 631 -5.13 2.81 38.82
N SER A 632 -5.26 3.11 40.12
CA SER A 632 -4.31 3.96 40.85
C SER A 632 -2.89 3.40 40.85
N GLN A 633 -2.71 2.08 40.96
CA GLN A 633 -1.41 1.44 40.82
C GLN A 633 -0.87 1.56 39.38
N GLN A 634 -1.69 1.26 38.36
CA GLN A 634 -1.31 1.35 36.95
C GLN A 634 -0.87 2.77 36.56
N LEU A 635 -1.60 3.80 36.99
CA LEU A 635 -1.24 5.20 36.74
C LEU A 635 0.10 5.61 37.38
N ASN A 636 0.40 5.10 38.58
CA ASN A 636 1.72 5.32 39.20
C ASN A 636 2.84 4.49 38.53
N GLU A 637 2.54 3.30 38.02
CA GLU A 637 3.47 2.48 37.23
C GLU A 637 3.81 3.15 35.89
N VAL A 638 2.85 3.78 35.21
CA VAL A 638 3.14 4.65 34.04
C VAL A 638 4.06 5.81 34.42
N MET A 639 3.88 6.44 35.59
CA MET A 639 4.78 7.50 36.06
C MET A 639 6.20 6.99 36.36
N ALA A 640 6.35 5.75 36.81
CA ALA A 640 7.64 5.09 36.99
C ALA A 640 8.32 4.86 35.62
N LEU A 641 7.62 4.23 34.66
CA LEU A 641 8.14 3.98 33.31
C LEU A 641 8.54 5.31 32.61
N CYS A 642 7.75 6.37 32.75
CA CYS A 642 8.09 7.71 32.26
C CYS A 642 9.35 8.27 32.92
N ALA A 643 9.51 8.09 34.24
CA ALA A 643 10.70 8.52 34.96
C ALA A 643 11.95 7.72 34.56
N ASP A 644 11.83 6.41 34.36
CA ASP A 644 12.91 5.53 33.93
C ASP A 644 13.44 5.91 32.54
N VAL A 645 12.55 6.21 31.58
CA VAL A 645 12.94 6.68 30.24
C VAL A 645 13.61 8.06 30.28
N VAL A 646 13.09 9.00 31.08
CA VAL A 646 13.75 10.31 31.30
C VAL A 646 15.13 10.14 31.96
N GLN A 647 15.26 9.25 32.94
CA GLN A 647 16.51 8.99 33.66
C GLN A 647 17.54 8.30 32.76
N LEU A 648 17.12 7.33 31.93
CA LEU A 648 17.97 6.69 30.93
C LEU A 648 18.51 7.71 29.93
N LEU A 649 17.66 8.58 29.39
CA LEU A 649 18.08 9.64 28.47
C LEU A 649 19.06 10.62 29.14
N THR A 650 18.77 11.04 30.38
CA THR A 650 19.58 12.04 31.10
C THR A 650 20.91 11.49 31.63
N SER A 651 21.02 10.16 31.79
CA SER A 651 22.28 9.48 32.12
C SER A 651 23.07 8.95 30.91
N SER A 652 22.56 9.16 29.70
CA SER A 652 23.22 8.77 28.45
C SER A 652 24.24 9.82 27.99
N ASP A 653 25.28 9.36 27.30
CA ASP A 653 26.33 10.17 26.64
C ASP A 653 25.81 11.05 25.47
N LEU A 654 24.48 11.22 25.34
CA LEU A 654 23.80 11.92 24.26
C LEU A 654 23.79 13.44 24.51
N THR A 655 24.73 14.14 23.90
CA THR A 655 24.81 15.61 23.98
C THR A 655 23.59 16.27 23.32
N SER A 656 22.94 17.18 24.02
CA SER A 656 21.85 18.02 23.49
C SER A 656 22.38 19.10 22.53
N GLN A 657 22.85 18.69 21.34
CA GLN A 657 23.37 19.58 20.30
C GLN A 657 22.27 20.04 19.33
N SER A 658 21.60 21.13 19.69
CA SER A 658 20.88 22.06 18.80
C SER A 658 20.47 23.32 19.57
N ASP A 659 20.18 24.42 18.87
CA ASP A 659 19.59 25.67 19.41
C ASP A 659 18.11 25.51 19.87
N SER A 660 17.72 24.33 20.34
CA SER A 660 16.35 24.06 20.78
C SER A 660 16.09 24.50 22.22
N GLN A 661 14.88 24.99 22.48
CA GLN A 661 14.43 25.44 23.80
C GLN A 661 14.22 24.28 24.82
N GLU A 662 14.40 23.04 24.37
CA GLU A 662 14.14 21.82 25.15
C GLU A 662 15.44 21.29 25.77
N THR A 663 15.55 21.32 27.10
CA THR A 663 16.71 20.82 27.85
C THR A 663 16.29 19.72 28.82
N PHE A 664 17.23 18.93 29.35
CA PHE A 664 16.92 17.94 30.40
C PHE A 664 16.24 18.57 31.63
N SER A 665 16.54 19.83 31.96
CA SER A 665 15.85 20.59 33.01
C SER A 665 14.37 20.85 32.65
N VAL A 666 14.08 21.25 31.42
CA VAL A 666 12.70 21.41 30.91
C VAL A 666 11.96 20.08 30.88
N LEU A 667 12.64 18.99 30.48
CA LEU A 667 12.11 17.63 30.48
C LEU A 667 11.72 17.15 31.88
N HIS A 668 12.61 17.31 32.88
CA HIS A 668 12.29 16.98 34.28
C HIS A 668 11.13 17.85 34.83
N ASN A 669 11.05 19.12 34.46
CA ASN A 669 9.92 19.97 34.84
C ASN A 669 8.59 19.50 34.23
N LYS A 670 8.58 18.98 33.00
CA LYS A 670 7.41 18.33 32.39
C LYS A 670 7.05 17.01 33.09
N LEU A 671 8.04 16.17 33.44
CA LEU A 671 7.83 14.94 34.20
C LEU A 671 7.22 15.21 35.59
N ASN A 672 7.77 16.16 36.34
CA ASN A 672 7.24 16.59 37.64
C ASN A 672 5.77 17.05 37.54
N LYS A 673 5.40 17.65 36.40
CA LYS A 673 4.04 18.12 36.12
C LYS A 673 3.08 16.97 35.80
N ALA A 674 3.49 16.03 34.96
CA ALA A 674 2.73 14.79 34.72
C ALA A 674 2.52 14.00 36.03
N GLN A 675 3.54 13.91 36.88
CA GLN A 675 3.43 13.29 38.21
C GLN A 675 2.50 14.05 39.16
N ASN A 676 2.46 15.38 39.11
CA ASN A 676 1.47 16.18 39.84
C ASN A 676 0.04 15.90 39.34
N ASN A 677 -0.18 15.94 38.03
CA ASN A 677 -1.48 15.67 37.42
C ASN A 677 -1.97 14.25 37.73
N THR A 678 -1.07 13.24 37.67
CA THR A 678 -1.38 11.86 38.10
C THR A 678 -1.80 11.80 39.56
N ARG A 679 -1.09 12.49 40.47
CA ARG A 679 -1.47 12.55 41.90
C ARG A 679 -2.83 13.23 42.12
N TYR A 680 -3.21 14.20 41.31
CA TYR A 680 -4.56 14.79 41.35
C TYR A 680 -5.63 13.83 40.82
N LEU A 681 -5.41 13.21 39.66
CA LEU A 681 -6.36 12.25 39.06
C LEU A 681 -6.61 11.03 39.97
N VAL A 682 -5.54 10.45 40.56
CA VAL A 682 -5.63 9.34 41.53
C VAL A 682 -6.34 9.75 42.82
N LYS A 683 -6.12 10.98 43.30
CA LYS A 683 -6.86 11.50 44.47
C LYS A 683 -8.35 11.68 44.16
N PHE A 684 -8.70 12.12 42.95
CA PHE A 684 -10.08 12.31 42.53
C PHE A 684 -10.81 10.97 42.35
N SER A 685 -10.20 10.00 41.66
CA SER A 685 -10.79 8.67 41.42
C SER A 685 -10.95 7.81 42.67
N THR A 686 -10.30 8.17 43.78
CA THR A 686 -10.50 7.54 45.10
C THR A 686 -11.56 8.25 45.96
N SER A 687 -12.20 9.30 45.44
CA SER A 687 -13.31 10.01 46.10
C SER A 687 -14.66 9.67 45.47
N MET A 688 -15.69 9.46 46.30
CA MET A 688 -16.99 8.91 45.89
C MET A 688 -17.98 9.95 45.31
N ASP A 689 -17.63 11.24 45.37
CA ASP A 689 -18.52 12.38 45.02
C ASP A 689 -18.14 13.05 43.66
N GLY A 690 -17.30 12.42 42.83
CA GLY A 690 -16.79 13.03 41.61
C GLY A 690 -17.81 13.11 40.46
N GLN A 691 -18.19 14.33 40.05
CA GLN A 691 -19.06 14.54 38.87
C GLN A 691 -18.33 14.16 37.56
N PRO A 692 -19.03 13.62 36.54
CA PRO A 692 -18.41 13.05 35.34
C PRO A 692 -17.66 14.10 34.50
N ASP A 693 -18.16 15.34 34.46
CA ASP A 693 -17.52 16.46 33.74
C ASP A 693 -16.11 16.77 34.29
N GLN A 694 -15.95 16.67 35.61
CA GLN A 694 -14.67 16.90 36.28
C GLN A 694 -13.67 15.77 36.01
N LEU A 695 -14.16 14.52 36.01
CA LEU A 695 -13.37 13.35 35.62
C LEU A 695 -12.86 13.51 34.18
N GLU A 696 -13.70 13.96 33.25
CA GLU A 696 -13.28 14.22 31.87
C GLU A 696 -12.16 15.27 31.80
N GLY A 697 -12.34 16.42 32.45
CA GLY A 697 -11.34 17.49 32.48
C GLY A 697 -10.00 17.07 33.08
N LEU A 698 -10.02 16.23 34.13
CA LEU A 698 -8.82 15.69 34.76
C LEU A 698 -8.12 14.63 33.90
N CYS A 699 -8.87 13.71 33.27
CA CYS A 699 -8.34 12.73 32.32
C CYS A 699 -7.69 13.41 31.10
N LEU A 700 -8.30 14.49 30.60
CA LEU A 700 -7.81 15.27 29.46
C LEU A 700 -6.54 16.05 29.82
N LEU A 701 -6.51 16.72 30.98
CA LEU A 701 -5.31 17.41 31.49
C LEU A 701 -4.17 16.42 31.78
N TRP A 702 -4.48 15.21 32.25
CA TRP A 702 -3.49 14.15 32.43
C TRP A 702 -2.91 13.71 31.09
N GLY A 703 -3.75 13.30 30.13
CA GLY A 703 -3.30 12.81 28.81
C GLY A 703 -2.43 13.81 28.06
N LEU A 704 -2.82 15.10 28.07
CA LEU A 704 -1.99 16.18 27.51
C LEU A 704 -0.63 16.28 28.19
N SER A 705 -0.55 16.14 29.52
CA SER A 705 0.73 16.19 30.23
C SER A 705 1.65 15.01 29.91
N ILE A 706 1.10 13.85 29.55
CA ILE A 706 1.87 12.73 28.98
C ILE A 706 2.35 13.08 27.57
N GLN A 707 1.46 13.52 26.68
CA GLN A 707 1.82 13.84 25.30
C GLN A 707 2.89 14.95 25.22
N ILE A 708 2.83 15.96 26.10
CA ILE A 708 3.82 17.04 26.18
C ILE A 708 5.17 16.55 26.71
N LEU A 709 5.18 15.54 27.60
CA LEU A 709 6.40 14.88 28.06
C LEU A 709 7.03 14.03 26.93
N LEU A 710 6.24 13.21 26.24
CA LEU A 710 6.69 12.39 25.12
C LEU A 710 7.20 13.24 23.96
N ASN A 711 6.44 14.26 23.53
CA ASN A 711 6.89 15.23 22.53
C ASN A 711 8.18 15.98 22.96
N SER A 712 8.48 16.06 24.27
CA SER A 712 9.74 16.61 24.76
C SER A 712 10.91 15.64 24.64
N LEU A 713 10.69 14.34 24.87
CA LEU A 713 11.68 13.29 24.61
C LEU A 713 12.02 13.23 23.12
N ASP A 714 10.99 13.24 22.27
CA ASP A 714 11.11 13.05 20.82
C ASP A 714 11.88 14.20 20.14
N LYS A 715 11.68 15.44 20.61
CA LYS A 715 12.51 16.60 20.21
C LYS A 715 13.98 16.42 20.58
N ILE A 716 14.27 16.01 21.81
CA ILE A 716 15.65 15.79 22.30
C ILE A 716 16.32 14.62 21.55
N LEU A 717 15.55 13.58 21.22
CA LEU A 717 16.00 12.41 20.46
C LEU A 717 16.12 12.65 18.95
N ARG A 718 15.80 13.86 18.47
CA ARG A 718 15.80 14.27 17.05
C ARG A 718 15.03 13.29 16.15
N THR A 719 13.98 12.66 16.66
CA THR A 719 12.98 12.00 15.81
C THR A 719 12.16 13.10 15.13
N THR A 720 12.46 13.33 13.85
CA THR A 720 11.73 14.30 13.03
C THR A 720 10.27 13.90 12.87
N THR A 721 9.42 14.87 12.52
CA THR A 721 7.98 14.68 12.27
C THR A 721 7.68 13.63 11.19
N ALA A 722 8.67 13.21 10.41
CA ALA A 722 8.61 12.08 9.50
C ALA A 722 8.32 10.73 10.20
N MET A 723 8.83 10.49 11.41
CA MET A 723 8.50 9.27 12.18
C MET A 723 7.00 9.23 12.52
N SER A 724 6.42 10.37 12.94
CA SER A 724 4.98 10.51 13.18
C SER A 724 4.11 10.53 11.92
N GLN A 725 4.69 10.60 10.71
CA GLN A 725 3.97 10.41 9.44
C GLN A 725 3.87 8.92 9.06
N PHE A 726 4.64 8.03 9.67
CA PHE A 726 4.55 6.60 9.42
C PHE A 726 3.43 5.99 10.28
N GLY A 727 2.56 5.18 9.65
CA GLY A 727 1.60 4.35 10.39
C GLY A 727 2.30 3.37 11.35
N PRO A 728 1.65 2.92 12.43
CA PRO A 728 2.32 2.18 13.52
C PRO A 728 3.14 0.96 13.07
N GLN A 729 2.62 0.18 12.12
CA GLN A 729 3.33 -1.00 11.59
C GLN A 729 4.60 -0.65 10.81
N LYS A 730 4.66 0.53 10.18
CA LYS A 730 5.87 1.05 9.50
C LYS A 730 6.88 1.60 10.51
N GLN A 731 6.44 2.26 11.58
CA GLN A 731 7.32 2.65 12.69
C GLN A 731 7.94 1.41 13.37
N LEU A 732 7.13 0.39 13.66
CA LEU A 732 7.56 -0.90 14.22
C LEU A 732 8.61 -1.58 13.34
N SER A 733 8.36 -1.66 12.03
CA SER A 733 9.28 -2.23 11.05
C SER A 733 10.62 -1.47 11.00
N VAL A 734 10.58 -0.15 10.80
CA VAL A 734 11.81 0.67 10.69
C VAL A 734 12.64 0.64 11.98
N LEU A 735 12.01 0.74 13.16
CA LEU A 735 12.73 0.75 14.43
C LEU A 735 13.31 -0.64 14.80
N SER A 736 12.60 -1.72 14.52
CA SER A 736 13.12 -3.08 14.73
C SER A 736 14.22 -3.45 13.73
N GLU A 737 14.11 -3.05 12.45
CA GLU A 737 15.19 -3.22 11.47
C GLU A 737 16.44 -2.42 11.87
N ASN A 738 16.27 -1.15 12.25
CA ASN A 738 17.37 -0.32 12.74
C ASN A 738 18.04 -0.93 14.00
N SER A 739 17.26 -1.52 14.90
CA SER A 739 17.81 -2.26 16.05
C SER A 739 18.67 -3.45 15.61
N LEU A 740 18.16 -4.31 14.71
CA LEU A 740 18.88 -5.49 14.22
C LEU A 740 20.16 -5.10 13.47
N ARG A 741 20.13 -4.03 12.68
CA ARG A 741 21.30 -3.46 11.98
C ARG A 741 22.39 -3.01 12.96
N ILE A 742 22.02 -2.41 14.10
CA ILE A 742 22.96 -2.00 15.16
C ILE A 742 23.44 -3.20 16.00
N GLN A 743 22.60 -4.19 16.28
CA GLN A 743 23.03 -5.42 16.96
C GLN A 743 24.12 -6.15 16.17
N GLU A 744 23.96 -6.27 14.84
CA GLU A 744 24.98 -6.84 13.97
C GLU A 744 26.25 -5.98 13.88
N ALA A 745 26.10 -4.64 13.85
CA ALA A 745 27.25 -3.73 13.90
C ALA A 745 28.06 -3.89 15.21
N ALA A 746 27.38 -3.97 16.36
CA ALA A 746 27.99 -4.26 17.65
C ALA A 746 28.68 -5.62 17.69
N ARG A 747 28.05 -6.67 17.12
CA ARG A 747 28.66 -7.99 17.00
C ARG A 747 29.96 -7.94 16.19
N LEU A 748 29.94 -7.37 14.98
CA LEU A 748 31.11 -7.27 14.10
C LEU A 748 32.25 -6.42 14.71
N THR A 749 31.91 -5.32 15.40
CA THR A 749 32.90 -4.49 16.11
C THR A 749 33.46 -5.18 17.35
N SER A 750 32.66 -5.94 18.10
CA SER A 750 33.12 -6.69 19.29
C SER A 750 34.18 -7.73 18.95
N LEU A 751 34.08 -8.38 17.79
CA LEU A 751 35.04 -9.37 17.27
C LEU A 751 36.41 -8.78 16.90
N ASN A 752 36.48 -7.48 16.61
CA ASN A 752 37.73 -6.78 16.26
C ASN A 752 38.24 -5.85 17.37
N CYS A 753 37.52 -5.76 18.49
CA CYS A 753 37.95 -5.00 19.66
C CYS A 753 39.19 -5.62 20.33
N ARG A 754 40.35 -4.98 20.13
CA ARG A 754 41.62 -5.31 20.82
C ARG A 754 41.56 -5.20 22.36
N SER A 755 40.50 -4.59 22.91
CA SER A 755 40.24 -4.51 24.35
C SER A 755 39.09 -5.44 24.71
N ALA A 756 39.38 -6.47 25.52
CA ALA A 756 38.39 -7.42 26.03
C ALA A 756 37.28 -6.72 26.85
N PHE A 757 37.61 -5.63 27.55
CA PHE A 757 36.63 -4.81 28.27
C PHE A 757 35.63 -4.15 27.29
N LYS A 758 36.11 -3.52 26.22
CA LYS A 758 35.23 -2.91 25.20
C LYS A 758 34.44 -3.96 24.42
N SER A 759 35.04 -5.10 24.11
CA SER A 759 34.37 -6.23 23.46
C SER A 759 33.18 -6.72 24.31
N LYS A 760 33.43 -7.03 25.60
CA LYS A 760 32.40 -7.42 26.57
C LYS A 760 31.30 -6.35 26.71
N GLN A 761 31.68 -5.08 26.83
CA GLN A 761 30.72 -3.97 26.91
C GLN A 761 29.83 -3.88 25.67
N LEU A 762 30.37 -4.10 24.45
CA LEU A 762 29.56 -4.13 23.23
C LEU A 762 28.61 -5.32 23.18
N THR A 763 29.04 -6.51 23.63
CA THR A 763 28.16 -7.69 23.74
C THR A 763 27.04 -7.47 24.76
N GLU A 764 27.34 -6.89 25.93
CA GLU A 764 26.32 -6.59 26.95
C GLU A 764 25.27 -5.58 26.43
N ASN A 765 25.69 -4.54 25.71
CA ASN A 765 24.75 -3.63 25.04
C ASN A 765 23.97 -4.31 23.91
N GLN A 766 24.56 -5.28 23.20
CA GLN A 766 23.90 -6.03 22.13
C GLN A 766 22.79 -6.94 22.70
N ASP A 767 23.06 -7.67 23.77
CA ASP A 767 22.10 -8.58 24.40
C ASP A 767 20.96 -7.80 25.10
N GLU A 768 21.25 -6.65 25.71
CA GLU A 768 20.24 -5.73 26.23
C GLU A 768 19.36 -5.18 25.10
N LEU A 769 19.97 -4.68 24.01
CA LEU A 769 19.24 -4.15 22.85
C LEU A 769 18.37 -5.23 22.18
N LYS A 770 18.86 -6.46 22.10
CA LYS A 770 18.08 -7.61 21.61
C LYS A 770 16.86 -7.86 22.49
N THR A 771 17.06 -8.00 23.81
CA THR A 771 15.99 -8.25 24.79
C THR A 771 14.92 -7.16 24.74
N LEU A 772 15.34 -5.90 24.61
CA LEU A 772 14.46 -4.75 24.47
C LEU A 772 13.69 -4.73 23.13
N THR A 773 14.29 -5.24 22.05
CA THR A 773 13.61 -5.39 20.76
C THR A 773 12.54 -6.47 20.82
N GLU A 774 12.83 -7.61 21.45
CA GLU A 774 11.86 -8.69 21.68
C GLU A 774 10.69 -8.20 22.56
N ALA A 775 10.98 -7.42 23.60
CA ALA A 775 9.95 -6.79 24.45
C ALA A 775 9.08 -5.77 23.70
N TYR A 776 9.69 -4.93 22.84
CA TYR A 776 8.96 -3.94 22.03
C TYR A 776 8.06 -4.59 20.97
N LEU A 777 8.56 -5.60 20.25
CA LEU A 777 7.77 -6.39 19.29
C LEU A 777 6.56 -7.03 19.98
N LYS A 778 6.77 -7.66 21.14
CA LYS A 778 5.68 -8.25 21.93
C LYS A 778 4.67 -7.20 22.41
N ALA A 779 5.11 -6.02 22.86
CA ALA A 779 4.20 -4.94 23.25
C ALA A 779 3.36 -4.41 22.08
N ALA A 780 3.88 -4.49 20.84
CA ALA A 780 3.13 -4.16 19.63
C ALA A 780 2.18 -5.28 19.17
N GLU A 781 2.43 -6.55 19.52
CA GLU A 781 1.49 -7.66 19.35
C GLU A 781 0.34 -7.62 20.38
N GLU A 782 0.61 -7.13 21.60
CA GLU A 782 -0.38 -6.97 22.68
C GLU A 782 -1.28 -5.71 22.53
N LEU A 783 -1.18 -4.97 21.43
CA LEU A 783 -1.92 -3.73 21.15
C LEU A 783 -3.25 -4.00 20.40
N ASP A 784 -4.37 -3.99 21.13
CA ASP A 784 -5.72 -4.08 20.56
C ASP A 784 -6.26 -2.70 20.13
N VAL A 785 -7.40 -2.67 19.44
CA VAL A 785 -8.06 -1.45 18.88
C VAL A 785 -8.41 -0.41 19.95
N MET A 786 -8.60 -0.84 21.20
CA MET A 786 -8.74 0.03 22.38
C MET A 786 -7.77 -0.45 23.48
N PRO A 787 -6.52 0.02 23.51
CA PRO A 787 -5.55 -0.40 24.52
C PRO A 787 -5.90 0.19 25.88
N ASN A 788 -5.64 -0.59 26.93
CA ASN A 788 -5.62 -0.09 28.29
C ASN A 788 -4.39 0.81 28.53
N VAL A 789 -4.40 1.62 29.60
CA VAL A 789 -3.37 2.63 29.88
C VAL A 789 -1.99 2.00 30.00
N MET A 790 -1.90 0.78 30.54
CA MET A 790 -0.64 0.05 30.71
C MET A 790 -0.13 -0.57 29.40
N GLN A 791 -1.01 -1.04 28.50
CA GLN A 791 -0.63 -1.47 27.14
C GLN A 791 -0.07 -0.30 26.32
N LEU A 792 -0.79 0.83 26.32
CA LEU A 792 -0.36 2.06 25.64
C LEU A 792 1.00 2.54 26.17
N ALA A 793 1.15 2.62 27.49
CA ALA A 793 2.40 3.03 28.11
C ALA A 793 3.57 2.09 27.82
N LYS A 794 3.36 0.77 27.82
CA LYS A 794 4.41 -0.19 27.45
C LYS A 794 4.88 0.03 26.02
N SER A 795 3.98 0.16 25.04
CA SER A 795 4.37 0.41 23.65
C SER A 795 5.15 1.73 23.50
N GLU A 796 4.54 2.85 23.90
CA GLU A 796 5.09 4.20 23.71
C GLU A 796 6.44 4.41 24.42
N LEU A 797 6.64 3.78 25.57
CA LEU A 797 7.87 3.93 26.37
C LEU A 797 8.93 2.89 25.99
N LEU A 798 8.58 1.67 25.59
CA LEU A 798 9.55 0.71 25.02
C LEU A 798 10.09 1.21 23.68
N GLN A 799 9.26 1.82 22.83
CA GLN A 799 9.69 2.47 21.59
C GLN A 799 10.80 3.51 21.84
N ARG A 800 10.60 4.39 22.84
CA ARG A 800 11.55 5.46 23.18
C ARG A 800 12.78 4.94 23.93
N HIS A 801 12.63 3.94 24.78
CA HIS A 801 13.76 3.21 25.39
C HIS A 801 14.63 2.58 24.29
N LEU A 802 14.03 1.87 23.33
CA LEU A 802 14.72 1.23 22.21
C LEU A 802 15.48 2.26 21.36
N LEU A 803 14.84 3.38 21.04
CA LEU A 803 15.45 4.52 20.34
C LEU A 803 16.66 5.11 21.09
N ILE A 804 16.57 5.31 22.42
CA ILE A 804 17.70 5.78 23.24
C ILE A 804 18.87 4.79 23.16
N LYS A 805 18.61 3.49 23.36
CA LYS A 805 19.65 2.44 23.32
C LYS A 805 20.30 2.31 21.95
N ILE A 806 19.53 2.43 20.86
CA ILE A 806 20.05 2.50 19.49
C ILE A 806 21.00 3.69 19.34
N ARG A 807 20.60 4.91 19.73
CA ARG A 807 21.47 6.10 19.61
C ARG A 807 22.72 6.00 20.48
N VAL A 808 22.62 5.50 21.72
CA VAL A 808 23.78 5.28 22.61
C VAL A 808 24.77 4.27 22.01
N LEU A 809 24.28 3.14 21.52
CA LEU A 809 25.14 2.12 20.92
C LEU A 809 25.74 2.59 19.59
N SER A 810 25.01 3.34 18.75
CA SER A 810 25.58 4.03 17.59
C SER A 810 26.72 4.99 17.97
N GLY A 811 26.57 5.74 19.07
CA GLY A 811 27.64 6.59 19.62
C GLY A 811 28.87 5.80 20.08
N HIS A 812 28.68 4.61 20.66
CA HIS A 812 29.78 3.69 20.99
C HIS A 812 30.45 3.11 19.72
N LEU A 813 29.67 2.84 18.67
CA LEU A 813 30.16 2.30 17.40
C LEU A 813 30.96 3.33 16.60
N SER A 814 30.51 4.59 16.52
CA SER A 814 31.29 5.68 15.91
C SER A 814 32.62 5.87 16.64
N LYS A 815 32.61 5.87 17.99
CA LYS A 815 33.84 5.89 18.82
C LYS A 815 34.77 4.67 18.60
N ALA A 816 34.28 3.55 18.06
CA ALA A 816 35.03 2.31 17.87
C ALA A 816 35.47 2.05 16.41
N ASN A 817 34.70 2.52 15.43
CA ASN A 817 34.93 2.36 13.99
C ASN A 817 35.32 3.69 13.31
N LYS A 818 35.75 4.68 14.09
CA LYS A 818 35.89 6.09 13.71
C LYS A 818 36.51 6.34 12.33
N ASP A 819 37.59 5.65 11.99
CA ASP A 819 38.32 5.87 10.74
C ASP A 819 37.53 5.49 9.48
N TYR A 820 36.48 4.68 9.62
CA TYR A 820 35.55 4.29 8.55
C TYR A 820 34.27 5.13 8.61
N ASP A 821 33.76 5.38 9.82
CA ASP A 821 32.59 6.22 10.09
C ASP A 821 32.78 7.67 9.63
N SER A 822 33.93 8.29 9.94
CA SER A 822 34.16 9.72 9.71
C SER A 822 34.01 10.18 8.26
N VAL A 823 34.19 9.27 7.30
CA VAL A 823 34.15 9.60 5.86
C VAL A 823 32.70 9.68 5.37
N LEU A 824 31.88 8.72 5.78
CA LEU A 824 30.43 8.73 5.53
C LEU A 824 29.76 9.88 6.30
N GLN A 825 30.17 10.12 7.55
CA GLN A 825 29.72 11.27 8.32
C GLN A 825 30.10 12.60 7.64
N SER A 826 31.25 12.70 6.96
CA SER A 826 31.61 13.89 6.20
C SER A 826 30.68 14.12 5.00
N VAL A 827 30.32 13.06 4.26
CA VAL A 827 29.37 13.17 3.13
C VAL A 827 27.96 13.52 3.62
N ALA A 828 27.51 12.87 4.70
CA ALA A 828 26.23 13.19 5.34
C ALA A 828 26.20 14.63 5.91
N SER A 829 27.31 15.12 6.47
CA SER A 829 27.41 16.50 6.99
C SER A 829 27.28 17.55 5.89
N ILE A 830 27.83 17.30 4.70
CA ILE A 830 27.63 18.20 3.54
C ILE A 830 26.15 18.19 3.12
N ALA A 831 25.50 17.02 3.14
CA ALA A 831 24.06 16.92 2.84
C ALA A 831 23.19 17.66 3.86
N TYR A 832 23.46 17.51 5.17
CA TYR A 832 22.77 18.28 6.21
C TYR A 832 22.98 19.80 6.03
N PHE A 833 24.21 20.24 5.75
CA PHE A 833 24.53 21.65 5.54
C PHE A 833 23.79 22.25 4.32
N ALA A 834 23.68 21.50 3.21
CA ALA A 834 22.89 21.92 2.04
C ALA A 834 21.41 22.16 2.38
N VAL A 835 20.81 21.28 3.20
CA VAL A 835 19.42 21.41 3.63
C VAL A 835 19.22 22.59 4.58
N GLU A 836 20.09 22.76 5.58
CA GLU A 836 19.97 23.83 6.57
C GLU A 836 20.19 25.23 5.95
N HIS A 837 21.05 25.36 4.94
CA HIS A 837 21.39 26.63 4.28
C HIS A 837 20.74 26.85 2.89
N PHE A 838 19.69 26.11 2.52
CA PHE A 838 19.00 26.20 1.21
C PHE A 838 18.57 27.64 0.80
N ARG A 839 18.36 28.55 1.75
CA ARG A 839 17.97 29.95 1.50
C ARG A 839 19.13 30.90 1.21
N GLU A 840 20.37 30.41 1.21
CA GLU A 840 21.57 31.19 0.93
C GLU A 840 22.09 30.90 -0.49
N ASN A 841 22.65 31.90 -1.17
CA ASN A 841 23.03 31.82 -2.59
C ASN A 841 24.27 30.93 -2.90
N ASN A 842 24.58 29.96 -2.04
CA ASN A 842 25.73 29.05 -2.14
C ASN A 842 25.32 27.58 -2.35
N THR A 843 24.06 27.31 -2.71
CA THR A 843 23.52 25.95 -2.90
C THR A 843 24.28 25.17 -3.98
N GLU A 844 24.44 25.74 -5.19
CA GLU A 844 25.10 25.08 -6.35
C GLU A 844 26.56 24.65 -6.04
N ASP A 845 27.32 25.48 -5.32
CA ASP A 845 28.67 25.17 -4.83
C ASP A 845 28.66 24.07 -3.76
N THR A 846 27.59 23.97 -2.95
CA THR A 846 27.42 22.92 -1.93
C THR A 846 26.99 21.59 -2.54
N GLU A 847 26.08 21.60 -3.52
CA GLU A 847 25.69 20.44 -4.33
C GLU A 847 26.89 19.87 -5.07
N GLN A 848 27.70 20.71 -5.72
CA GLN A 848 28.91 20.27 -6.43
C GLN A 848 29.97 19.69 -5.47
N LYS A 849 30.09 20.23 -4.24
CA LYS A 849 30.93 19.64 -3.18
C LYS A 849 30.42 18.28 -2.71
N PHE A 850 29.12 18.13 -2.51
CA PHE A 850 28.50 16.85 -2.16
C PHE A 850 28.80 15.81 -3.23
N GLU A 851 28.52 16.11 -4.50
CA GLU A 851 28.66 15.15 -5.59
C GLU A 851 30.11 14.71 -5.79
N LYS A 852 31.05 15.65 -5.72
CA LYS A 852 32.48 15.35 -5.79
C LYS A 852 32.93 14.47 -4.61
N ALA A 853 32.46 14.74 -3.40
CA ALA A 853 32.81 13.94 -2.22
C ALA A 853 32.21 12.52 -2.29
N ALA A 854 30.94 12.41 -2.69
CA ALA A 854 30.23 11.15 -2.85
C ALA A 854 30.87 10.26 -3.93
N GLN A 855 31.16 10.82 -5.11
CA GLN A 855 31.80 10.08 -6.21
C GLN A 855 33.22 9.60 -5.82
N THR A 856 34.03 10.47 -5.21
CA THR A 856 35.38 10.12 -4.74
C THR A 856 35.33 8.97 -3.72
N LEU A 857 34.39 9.03 -2.78
CA LEU A 857 34.20 7.97 -1.77
C LEU A 857 33.74 6.66 -2.42
N PHE A 858 32.79 6.73 -3.35
CA PHE A 858 32.27 5.56 -4.06
C PHE A 858 33.36 4.84 -4.86
N ASP A 859 34.19 5.55 -5.63
CA ASP A 859 35.26 4.95 -6.40
C ASP A 859 36.39 4.37 -5.52
N ASN A 860 36.76 5.02 -4.42
CA ASN A 860 37.74 4.49 -3.47
C ASN A 860 37.24 3.20 -2.78
N ILE A 861 35.95 3.13 -2.41
CA ILE A 861 35.33 1.92 -1.85
C ILE A 861 35.21 0.81 -2.90
N LYS A 862 34.80 1.14 -4.13
CA LYS A 862 34.67 0.21 -5.27
C LYS A 862 36.02 -0.40 -5.68
N LEU A 863 37.11 0.38 -5.59
CA LEU A 863 38.46 -0.14 -5.77
C LEU A 863 38.85 -1.10 -4.62
N ALA A 864 38.57 -0.73 -3.37
CA ALA A 864 38.89 -1.57 -2.22
C ALA A 864 38.10 -2.89 -2.18
N THR A 865 36.80 -2.87 -2.48
CA THR A 865 35.95 -4.09 -2.52
C THR A 865 36.38 -5.03 -3.66
N LYS A 866 36.81 -4.49 -4.81
CA LYS A 866 37.48 -5.30 -5.85
C LYS A 866 38.78 -5.92 -5.34
N ARG A 867 39.63 -5.16 -4.63
CA ARG A 867 40.87 -5.68 -4.03
C ARG A 867 40.61 -6.77 -2.99
N VAL A 868 39.53 -6.68 -2.21
CA VAL A 868 39.12 -7.74 -1.28
C VAL A 868 38.81 -9.02 -2.05
N GLU A 869 38.05 -8.94 -3.15
CA GLU A 869 37.71 -10.10 -3.98
C GLU A 869 38.96 -10.73 -4.64
N ASP A 870 39.88 -9.92 -5.20
CA ASP A 870 41.19 -10.39 -5.66
C ASP A 870 41.91 -11.23 -4.57
N CYS A 871 41.82 -10.77 -3.31
CA CYS A 871 42.48 -11.35 -2.14
C CYS A 871 41.79 -12.59 -1.56
N LEU A 872 40.50 -12.85 -1.85
CA LEU A 872 39.79 -14.00 -1.30
C LEU A 872 40.38 -15.36 -1.74
N ASN A 873 41.13 -15.38 -2.84
CA ASN A 873 41.83 -16.58 -3.32
C ASN A 873 42.92 -17.08 -2.35
N TYR A 874 43.45 -16.22 -1.48
CA TYR A 874 44.46 -16.57 -0.47
C TYR A 874 43.83 -17.03 0.86
N VAL A 875 42.52 -16.88 1.04
CA VAL A 875 41.78 -17.33 2.23
C VAL A 875 41.49 -18.84 2.12
N ARG A 876 42.24 -19.64 2.89
CA ARG A 876 42.17 -21.11 2.80
C ARG A 876 40.92 -21.75 3.40
N ASP A 877 40.31 -21.13 4.41
CA ASP A 877 39.06 -21.62 4.99
C ASP A 877 37.87 -21.25 4.08
N PRO A 878 37.10 -22.23 3.55
CA PRO A 878 35.91 -21.95 2.76
C PRO A 878 34.86 -21.12 3.49
N HIS A 879 34.72 -21.27 4.82
CA HIS A 879 33.70 -20.55 5.60
C HIS A 879 34.07 -19.08 5.79
N ALA A 880 35.26 -18.77 6.29
CA ALA A 880 35.78 -17.40 6.36
C ALA A 880 35.75 -16.72 4.99
N ARG A 881 36.16 -17.41 3.92
CA ARG A 881 36.13 -16.88 2.55
C ARG A 881 34.70 -16.56 2.07
N SER A 882 33.74 -17.45 2.33
CA SER A 882 32.33 -17.22 1.96
C SER A 882 31.71 -16.06 2.75
N ASN A 883 32.04 -15.95 4.05
CA ASN A 883 31.56 -14.86 4.90
C ASN A 883 32.16 -13.52 4.47
N LEU A 884 33.46 -13.48 4.15
CA LEU A 884 34.12 -12.26 3.68
C LEU A 884 33.57 -11.79 2.33
N ARG A 885 33.31 -12.71 1.38
CA ARG A 885 32.63 -12.35 0.12
C ARG A 885 31.26 -11.73 0.39
N SER A 886 30.43 -12.41 1.16
CA SER A 886 29.07 -11.92 1.46
C SER A 886 29.06 -10.55 2.16
N ILE A 887 30.03 -10.26 3.02
CA ILE A 887 30.17 -8.93 3.64
C ILE A 887 30.69 -7.88 2.62
N ASN A 888 31.62 -8.26 1.74
CA ASN A 888 32.18 -7.40 0.69
C ASN A 888 31.13 -7.00 -0.37
N ASP A 889 30.29 -7.94 -0.80
CA ASP A 889 29.15 -7.69 -1.67
C ASP A 889 28.16 -6.71 -1.00
N HIS A 890 27.87 -6.95 0.28
CA HIS A 890 26.94 -6.12 1.08
C HIS A 890 27.49 -4.71 1.33
N LEU A 891 28.80 -4.53 1.51
CA LEU A 891 29.45 -3.21 1.57
C LEU A 891 29.27 -2.42 0.27
N SER A 892 29.34 -3.11 -0.87
CA SER A 892 29.20 -2.53 -2.21
C SER A 892 27.76 -2.14 -2.54
N PHE A 893 26.78 -2.85 -1.97
CA PHE A 893 25.36 -2.46 -2.03
C PHE A 893 25.03 -1.30 -1.08
N GLN A 894 25.46 -1.36 0.18
CA GLN A 894 25.10 -0.37 1.21
C GLN A 894 25.69 1.02 0.96
N ILE A 895 26.87 1.14 0.34
CA ILE A 895 27.43 2.45 0.00
C ILE A 895 26.52 3.22 -0.97
N SER A 896 25.92 2.53 -1.94
CA SER A 896 24.98 3.11 -2.90
C SER A 896 23.72 3.64 -2.20
N ASP A 897 23.10 2.83 -1.32
CA ASP A 897 21.90 3.23 -0.57
C ASP A 897 22.17 4.43 0.36
N ILE A 898 23.32 4.46 1.04
CA ILE A 898 23.73 5.60 1.89
C ILE A 898 23.93 6.87 1.05
N ILE A 899 24.64 6.78 -0.09
CA ILE A 899 24.87 7.93 -0.98
C ILE A 899 23.56 8.41 -1.62
N SER A 900 22.69 7.52 -2.09
CA SER A 900 21.38 7.87 -2.66
C SER A 900 20.47 8.55 -1.64
N ARG A 901 20.48 8.13 -0.36
CA ARG A 901 19.72 8.80 0.71
C ARG A 901 20.25 10.20 1.02
N ALA A 902 21.57 10.35 1.13
CA ALA A 902 22.19 11.65 1.36
C ALA A 902 21.97 12.59 0.15
N ARG A 903 22.03 12.07 -1.08
CA ARG A 903 21.71 12.81 -2.31
C ARG A 903 20.26 13.25 -2.34
N LEU A 904 19.31 12.37 -2.01
CA LEU A 904 17.88 12.71 -1.94
C LEU A 904 17.62 13.84 -0.94
N MET A 905 18.31 13.87 0.21
CA MET A 905 18.22 14.97 1.17
C MET A 905 18.66 16.30 0.56
N VAL A 906 19.76 16.31 -0.20
CA VAL A 906 20.23 17.48 -0.95
C VAL A 906 19.18 17.89 -1.99
N GLU A 907 18.84 17.01 -2.93
CA GLU A 907 17.92 17.31 -4.05
C GLU A 907 16.55 17.81 -3.58
N THR A 908 15.96 17.16 -2.56
CA THR A 908 14.63 17.53 -2.03
C THR A 908 14.67 18.64 -0.99
N HIS A 909 15.86 19.06 -0.55
CA HIS A 909 16.08 20.01 0.53
C HIS A 909 15.27 19.68 1.80
N TYR A 910 15.18 18.38 2.13
CA TYR A 910 14.34 17.84 3.21
C TYR A 910 15.10 16.80 4.06
N ILE A 911 14.99 16.93 5.39
CA ILE A 911 15.62 16.02 6.34
C ILE A 911 14.76 14.76 6.53
N CYS A 912 15.02 13.76 5.70
CA CYS A 912 14.54 12.37 5.84
C CYS A 912 15.01 11.70 7.15
N ASP A 913 14.64 10.42 7.35
CA ASP A 913 14.93 9.63 8.56
C ASP A 913 16.43 9.55 8.90
N THR A 914 16.89 10.50 9.72
CA THR A 914 18.26 10.62 10.21
C THR A 914 18.72 9.37 10.96
N LEU A 915 17.82 8.73 11.72
CA LEU A 915 18.17 7.55 12.51
C LEU A 915 18.50 6.36 11.60
N SER A 916 17.71 6.12 10.55
CA SER A 916 18.03 5.03 9.61
C SER A 916 19.34 5.29 8.88
N LEU A 917 19.64 6.53 8.50
CA LEU A 917 20.91 6.89 7.87
C LEU A 917 22.10 6.73 8.84
N ASP A 918 22.00 7.25 10.08
CA ASP A 918 23.00 7.06 11.14
C ASP A 918 23.33 5.57 11.35
N VAL A 919 22.28 4.74 11.43
CA VAL A 919 22.37 3.30 11.64
C VAL A 919 22.98 2.57 10.44
N GLN A 920 22.68 2.99 9.21
CA GLN A 920 23.31 2.45 8.01
C GLN A 920 24.80 2.76 7.96
N ILE A 921 25.19 3.98 8.33
CA ILE A 921 26.60 4.38 8.43
C ILE A 921 27.34 3.53 9.48
N GLN A 922 26.76 3.29 10.67
CA GLN A 922 27.37 2.40 11.66
C GLN A 922 27.47 0.94 11.18
N CYS A 923 26.43 0.42 10.52
CA CYS A 923 26.40 -0.93 9.97
C CYS A 923 27.47 -1.12 8.88
N TRP A 924 27.61 -0.16 7.97
CA TRP A 924 28.65 -0.17 6.94
C TRP A 924 30.06 -0.08 7.56
N SER A 925 30.26 0.85 8.50
CA SER A 925 31.56 1.07 9.15
C SER A 925 32.05 -0.14 9.94
N ALA A 926 31.16 -0.85 10.64
CA ALA A 926 31.48 -2.08 11.34
C ALA A 926 31.88 -3.22 10.37
N LYS A 927 31.18 -3.35 9.23
CA LYS A 927 31.53 -4.31 8.16
C LYS A 927 32.86 -3.98 7.49
N ALA A 928 33.12 -2.71 7.19
CA ALA A 928 34.36 -2.26 6.54
C ALA A 928 35.58 -2.49 7.44
N HIS A 929 35.45 -2.17 8.73
CA HIS A 929 36.46 -2.46 9.75
C HIS A 929 36.69 -3.97 9.90
N TYR A 930 35.61 -4.78 9.92
CA TYR A 930 35.70 -6.24 9.98
C TYR A 930 36.46 -6.83 8.78
N VAL A 931 36.08 -6.47 7.55
CA VAL A 931 36.75 -6.98 6.34
C VAL A 931 38.23 -6.60 6.32
N ALA A 932 38.57 -5.35 6.68
CA ALA A 932 39.96 -4.90 6.72
C ALA A 932 40.80 -5.65 7.77
N GLU A 933 40.29 -5.89 8.99
CA GLU A 933 41.04 -6.62 10.02
C GLU A 933 41.09 -8.14 9.77
N GLU A 934 40.08 -8.77 9.18
CA GLU A 934 40.16 -10.18 8.75
C GLU A 934 41.16 -10.38 7.61
N ILE A 935 41.10 -9.57 6.55
CA ILE A 935 42.08 -9.60 5.45
C ILE A 935 43.50 -9.36 5.98
N ARG A 936 43.66 -8.51 7.03
CA ARG A 936 44.96 -8.31 7.68
C ARG A 936 45.51 -9.57 8.35
N LYS A 937 44.66 -10.43 8.92
CA LYS A 937 45.04 -11.67 9.65
C LYS A 937 45.62 -12.77 8.76
N HIS A 938 45.45 -12.72 7.43
CA HIS A 938 45.96 -13.74 6.52
C HIS A 938 47.36 -13.42 5.98
N ASP A 939 48.36 -14.24 6.32
CA ASP A 939 49.77 -14.03 5.93
C ASP A 939 50.04 -14.17 4.43
N GLY A 940 49.16 -14.87 3.69
CA GLY A 940 49.29 -15.07 2.24
C GLY A 940 48.97 -13.86 1.37
N ILE A 941 48.55 -12.73 1.95
CA ILE A 941 48.15 -11.51 1.23
C ILE A 941 49.25 -10.44 1.40
N HIS A 942 49.71 -9.87 0.28
CA HIS A 942 50.74 -8.82 0.27
C HIS A 942 50.33 -7.60 1.11
N GLN A 943 51.28 -7.03 1.85
CA GLN A 943 51.03 -5.89 2.75
C GLN A 943 50.48 -4.67 2.00
N GLU A 944 50.98 -4.39 0.79
CA GLU A 944 50.46 -3.32 -0.08
C GLU A 944 48.95 -3.51 -0.37
N ALA A 945 48.48 -4.73 -0.63
CA ALA A 945 47.07 -5.00 -0.86
C ALA A 945 46.23 -4.80 0.41
N LYS A 946 46.75 -5.19 1.58
CA LYS A 946 46.11 -4.94 2.89
C LYS A 946 45.93 -3.44 3.16
N ASP A 947 46.96 -2.64 2.87
CA ASP A 947 46.93 -1.20 3.09
C ASP A 947 46.10 -0.46 2.03
N GLN A 948 46.10 -0.89 0.75
CA GLN A 948 45.16 -0.40 -0.28
C GLN A 948 43.69 -0.66 0.11
N ILE A 949 43.38 -1.86 0.60
CA ILE A 949 42.02 -2.22 1.07
C ILE A 949 41.62 -1.35 2.26
N ARG A 950 42.49 -1.19 3.27
CA ARG A 950 42.20 -0.31 4.42
C ARG A 950 42.00 1.14 3.97
N ALA A 951 42.89 1.69 3.14
CA ALA A 951 42.84 3.08 2.71
C ALA A 951 41.56 3.39 1.91
N GLY A 952 41.20 2.57 0.93
CA GLY A 952 40.00 2.79 0.12
C GLY A 952 38.69 2.58 0.89
N LEU A 953 38.65 1.67 1.87
CA LEU A 953 37.54 1.55 2.82
C LEU A 953 37.49 2.71 3.84
N GLN A 954 38.59 3.43 4.05
CA GLN A 954 38.62 4.73 4.73
C GLN A 954 38.50 5.90 3.73
N GLY A 955 38.04 5.64 2.50
CA GLY A 955 37.80 6.65 1.46
C GLY A 955 39.02 7.43 0.98
N ARG A 956 40.24 6.99 1.31
CA ARG A 956 41.51 7.63 0.91
C ARG A 956 42.02 7.06 -0.42
N ALA A 957 42.72 7.88 -1.19
CA ALA A 957 43.33 7.43 -2.44
C ALA A 957 44.57 6.53 -2.18
N PRO A 958 44.82 5.49 -3.00
CA PRO A 958 45.99 4.61 -2.84
C PRO A 958 47.35 5.31 -2.90
N GLU A 959 47.43 6.49 -3.54
CA GLU A 959 48.69 7.21 -3.77
C GLU A 959 49.18 7.98 -2.54
N GLU A 960 48.26 8.43 -1.67
CA GLU A 960 48.58 9.16 -0.42
C GLU A 960 49.48 8.35 0.54
N ILE A 961 49.51 7.02 0.39
CA ILE A 961 50.31 6.11 1.22
C ILE A 961 51.81 6.28 0.95
N LYS A 962 52.22 6.67 -0.27
CA LYS A 962 53.65 6.75 -0.66
C LYS A 962 54.38 7.92 0.00
N ASP A 963 53.75 9.09 0.09
CA ASP A 963 54.36 10.28 0.68
C ASP A 963 54.53 10.19 2.21
N GLY A 964 53.76 9.33 2.87
CA GLY A 964 53.91 9.04 4.31
C GLY A 964 55.17 8.25 4.66
N ALA A 965 55.72 7.47 3.72
CA ALA A 965 56.89 6.61 3.94
C ALA A 965 58.22 7.26 3.51
N ALA A 966 58.18 8.27 2.65
CA ALA A 966 59.35 8.85 1.98
C ALA A 966 60.20 9.82 2.84
N LYS A 967 60.29 9.60 4.16
CA LYS A 967 61.18 10.35 5.06
C LYS A 967 61.80 9.49 6.17
N VAL A 968 62.92 8.82 5.86
CA VAL A 968 64.09 8.70 6.75
C VAL A 968 65.29 8.06 6.02
N ARG A 969 66.46 8.72 6.11
CA ARG A 969 67.83 8.27 5.82
C ARG A 969 68.18 7.83 4.38
N GLU A 970 68.86 8.75 3.70
CA GLU A 970 69.93 8.45 2.73
C GLU A 970 71.10 7.71 3.40
N VAL A 971 71.75 6.79 2.67
CA VAL A 971 73.17 6.40 2.84
C VAL A 971 73.70 6.03 1.44
N GLU A 972 74.80 6.65 1.01
CA GLU A 972 75.54 6.37 -0.25
C GLU A 972 76.39 5.08 -0.08
N PHE A 973 76.90 4.29 -1.04
CA PHE A 973 77.55 4.43 -2.38
C PHE A 973 77.74 2.97 -2.95
N PRO A 974 78.49 2.65 -4.04
CA PRO A 974 78.56 3.22 -5.41
C PRO A 974 78.59 2.15 -6.57
N SER A 975 78.66 2.65 -7.81
CA SER A 975 79.39 2.11 -9.01
C SER A 975 78.96 0.83 -9.78
N ASP A 976 78.68 1.07 -11.09
CA ASP A 976 79.14 0.37 -12.32
C ASP A 976 78.86 -1.11 -12.64
N VAL A 977 78.31 -1.34 -13.85
CA VAL A 977 79.05 -1.87 -15.03
C VAL A 977 78.22 -1.67 -16.34
N MET A 978 78.90 -1.61 -17.49
CA MET A 978 78.34 -1.28 -18.83
C MET A 978 77.68 -2.45 -19.61
N MET A 979 77.11 -2.10 -20.78
CA MET A 979 76.89 -2.88 -22.03
C MET A 979 75.42 -3.29 -22.31
N SER A 980 74.87 -3.23 -23.55
CA SER A 980 75.28 -2.53 -24.79
C SER A 980 74.22 -2.67 -25.92
N PHE A 981 73.92 -1.59 -26.67
CA PHE A 981 73.50 -1.56 -28.11
C PHE A 981 72.18 -2.28 -28.52
N SER A 982 71.41 -1.90 -29.56
CA SER A 982 71.37 -0.68 -30.41
C SER A 982 70.23 -0.68 -31.46
N GLN A 983 69.71 0.51 -31.81
CA GLN A 983 69.08 0.87 -33.11
C GLN A 983 67.74 0.17 -33.51
N LYS A 984 66.85 0.73 -34.37
CA LYS A 984 66.95 1.88 -35.30
C LYS A 984 65.58 2.49 -35.65
N ASP A 985 65.51 3.80 -35.85
CA ASP A 985 64.37 4.49 -36.47
C ASP A 985 64.34 4.38 -38.01
N ILE A 986 63.14 4.50 -38.62
CA ILE A 986 62.93 5.19 -39.90
C ILE A 986 61.62 5.99 -39.84
N THR A 987 61.67 7.28 -40.19
CA THR A 987 60.52 8.18 -40.38
C THR A 987 60.55 8.84 -41.76
N ARG A 988 59.36 9.06 -42.35
CA ARG A 988 59.03 10.02 -43.45
C ARG A 988 57.49 9.92 -43.71
N SER A 989 56.61 10.93 -43.73
CA SER A 989 56.61 12.41 -43.81
C SER A 989 56.26 13.00 -45.19
N VAL A 990 55.32 13.98 -45.20
CA VAL A 990 55.17 15.08 -46.19
C VAL A 990 54.56 14.66 -47.56
N ASP A 991 53.65 15.39 -48.23
CA ASP A 991 53.11 16.76 -48.04
C ASP A 991 51.60 16.92 -48.40
N ALA A 992 51.05 18.15 -48.34
CA ALA A 992 49.65 18.51 -48.62
C ALA A 992 49.39 19.23 -49.97
N ALA A 993 48.12 19.26 -50.43
CA ALA A 993 47.56 20.28 -51.34
C ALA A 993 46.01 20.20 -51.41
N GLU A 994 45.34 21.35 -51.60
CA GLU A 994 43.90 21.45 -51.89
C GLU A 994 43.61 21.48 -53.40
N LEU A 995 42.41 21.07 -53.83
CA LEU A 995 41.69 21.73 -54.94
C LEU A 995 40.21 21.35 -54.98
N SER A 996 39.34 22.33 -55.28
CA SER A 996 37.88 22.21 -55.26
C SER A 996 37.27 22.25 -56.67
N VAL A 997 36.25 21.40 -56.92
CA VAL A 997 35.26 21.59 -57.99
C VAL A 997 33.89 21.11 -57.49
N ASN A 998 32.85 21.90 -57.77
CA ASN A 998 31.46 21.60 -57.39
C ASN A 998 30.78 20.64 -58.39
N MET A 999 29.78 19.89 -57.91
CA MET A 999 28.50 19.80 -58.62
C MET A 999 27.32 19.89 -57.64
N VAL A 1000 26.22 20.44 -58.13
CA VAL A 1000 25.03 20.80 -57.33
C VAL A 1000 23.82 20.05 -57.87
N VAL A 1001 23.07 19.41 -56.98
CA VAL A 1001 21.64 19.12 -57.19
C VAL A 1001 20.90 19.61 -55.95
N GLY A 1002 20.19 20.73 -56.08
CA GLY A 1002 19.40 21.29 -54.98
C GLY A 1002 17.93 20.88 -55.11
N VAL A 1003 17.34 20.41 -54.02
CA VAL A 1003 15.87 20.27 -53.90
C VAL A 1003 15.33 21.53 -53.23
N ARG A 1004 14.42 22.22 -53.91
CA ARG A 1004 13.75 23.41 -53.35
C ARG A 1004 12.61 23.00 -52.45
N SER A 1005 12.55 23.55 -51.24
CA SER A 1005 11.32 23.62 -50.47
C SER A 1005 10.29 24.50 -51.21
N ALA A 1006 9.12 23.95 -51.51
CA ALA A 1006 7.96 24.67 -52.00
C ALA A 1006 6.73 24.23 -51.19
N PRO A 1007 5.75 25.12 -50.92
CA PRO A 1007 4.60 24.78 -50.09
C PRO A 1007 3.57 23.96 -50.87
N GLU A 1008 3.25 22.77 -50.37
CA GLU A 1008 2.08 22.01 -50.83
C GLU A 1008 0.78 22.53 -50.20
N LYS A 1009 -0.35 22.21 -50.83
CA LYS A 1009 -1.62 22.94 -50.66
C LYS A 1009 -2.59 22.24 -49.71
N ASP A 1010 -3.47 23.03 -49.09
CA ASP A 1010 -4.45 22.59 -48.08
C ASP A 1010 -5.61 21.68 -48.58
N GLU A 1011 -5.57 21.14 -49.80
CA GLU A 1011 -6.73 20.44 -50.39
C GLU A 1011 -6.88 18.97 -49.93
N ASP A 1012 -5.79 18.25 -49.62
CA ASP A 1012 -5.86 16.81 -49.28
C ASP A 1012 -6.53 16.52 -47.91
N LYS A 1013 -6.58 17.49 -47.00
CA LYS A 1013 -7.28 17.36 -45.70
C LYS A 1013 -8.78 17.08 -45.86
N TRP A 1014 -9.37 17.45 -47.00
CA TRP A 1014 -10.79 17.23 -47.30
C TRP A 1014 -11.11 15.78 -47.69
N MET A 1015 -10.14 15.04 -48.26
CA MET A 1015 -10.33 13.66 -48.72
C MET A 1015 -10.44 12.66 -47.55
N VAL A 1016 -9.60 12.80 -46.53
CA VAL A 1016 -9.60 11.91 -45.34
C VAL A 1016 -10.94 11.98 -44.60
N CYS A 1017 -11.51 13.17 -44.45
CA CYS A 1017 -12.82 13.36 -43.81
C CYS A 1017 -13.98 12.73 -44.62
N LYS A 1018 -13.86 12.66 -45.95
CA LYS A 1018 -14.81 11.90 -46.79
C LYS A 1018 -14.65 10.39 -46.65
N SER A 1019 -13.42 9.89 -46.51
CA SER A 1019 -13.14 8.45 -46.35
C SER A 1019 -13.75 7.90 -45.05
N LEU A 1020 -13.49 8.56 -43.91
CA LEU A 1020 -14.11 8.24 -42.62
C LEU A 1020 -15.65 8.31 -42.67
N LYS A 1021 -16.20 9.32 -43.36
CA LYS A 1021 -17.66 9.46 -43.54
C LYS A 1021 -18.27 8.40 -44.47
N ALA A 1022 -17.49 7.80 -45.37
CA ALA A 1022 -17.92 6.68 -46.20
C ALA A 1022 -17.88 5.35 -45.43
N GLN A 1023 -16.86 5.13 -44.59
CA GLN A 1023 -16.81 3.95 -43.71
C GLN A 1023 -17.94 3.97 -42.66
N LEU A 1024 -18.27 5.14 -42.10
CA LEU A 1024 -19.45 5.36 -41.23
C LEU A 1024 -20.82 5.26 -41.93
N TYR A 1025 -20.85 4.92 -43.22
CA TYR A 1025 -22.06 4.59 -43.99
C TYR A 1025 -22.09 3.12 -44.45
N LEU A 1026 -21.04 2.34 -44.13
CA LEU A 1026 -20.94 0.90 -44.36
C LEU A 1026 -20.93 0.10 -43.03
N LEU A 1027 -21.07 0.80 -41.90
CA LEU A 1027 -21.24 0.35 -40.51
C LEU A 1027 -22.30 1.24 -39.83
#